data_AF-A0A3D6C714-F1
#
_entry.id   AF-A0A3D6C714-F1
#
_cell.length_a   1.000
_cell.length_b   1.000
_cell.length_c   1.000
_cell.angle_alpha   90.00
_cell.angle_beta   90.00
_cell.angle_gamma   90.00
#
_symmetry.space_group_name_H-M   'P 1'
#
loop_
_entity.id
_entity.type
_entity.pdbx_description
1 polymer ?
#
loop_
_entity_poly.entity_id
_entity_poly.type
_entity_poly.pdbx_seq_one_letter_code
_entity_poly.pdbx_strand_id
1 'polypeptide(L)'
;MTARTIITSHVNADFDAIGAMLAAQKLYPGAVIIFPGSQEKSLRDFFIHSMSYLFNMADPTALDYSETNRLVIVDTRQKGRLTGVADLLNRGDITIDIYDHHPPMPGEIRGTKDVSKPYGATTTILCELLREKQIEVTPEEATVMALGIYEDTGNFTYSSTTPADFIQAGYLVSCGASLNTIANLVVKEMKTEQVTWLNELLNEMTVHHINGIAVHLSTISSPSYITDLASIVQKIVRMENLDVFFTVVLMGTKINIIARNRIPEVDVGKLLTEFGGGGHSYAASAKVENQTLPQVELRLLELLTRQLTSIQVTKKLMSSPAITIDAARPCEDAAKLMTRYNINSLLAVDGATGAYEGYITRQVVEKLQFHKLGKQAVREYINSEAMRVAPDADLKEIEEKIIEAKQRVLPVMENGRILGVITRTDLLDYLVEHNREIARAEKRMVNRPNTKKKFVRHLLEQRLDDRIASLLKDIGVTALDLGLEVYVVGGFVRDLMLDRPIEDVDVVVEGDGIAFAKYYAKKHGCRVNTHHKFNTAVIVFPDGFKVDVASARLEYYTMPAALPIVEHSSIKMDLARRDFTINTLAIALNPDNYGTLIDYFGAGRDLKDKTIRIIHNLSFVEDPTRIFRAIKFANRFGFNIGKVTSNLIKNAVKIDTFKHLSG
;
A
#
# COMPACT_ATOMS: atom_id res chain seq x y z
N MET A 1 -46.87 26.99 -15.39
CA MET A 1 -47.18 25.55 -15.58
C MET A 1 -47.21 24.91 -14.20
N THR A 2 -48.12 23.98 -13.91
CA THR A 2 -48.11 23.22 -12.65
C THR A 2 -47.69 21.77 -12.91
N ALA A 3 -47.04 21.15 -11.93
CA ALA A 3 -46.59 19.76 -12.03
C ALA A 3 -46.68 19.07 -10.67
N ARG A 4 -47.36 17.90 -10.63
CA ARG A 4 -47.52 17.11 -9.40
C ARG A 4 -46.21 16.47 -8.94
N THR A 5 -45.38 16.02 -9.89
CA THR A 5 -44.08 15.40 -9.64
C THR A 5 -42.98 16.20 -10.33
N ILE A 6 -41.96 16.57 -9.56
CA ILE A 6 -40.75 17.24 -10.05
C ILE A 6 -39.57 16.28 -9.93
N ILE A 7 -38.72 16.21 -10.95
CA ILE A 7 -37.44 15.48 -10.95
C ILE A 7 -36.30 16.50 -11.05
N THR A 8 -35.25 16.32 -10.25
CA THR A 8 -34.05 17.15 -10.35
C THR A 8 -32.80 16.41 -9.87
N SER A 9 -31.64 17.03 -10.10
CA SER A 9 -30.32 16.56 -9.70
C SER A 9 -29.45 17.74 -9.23
N HIS A 10 -28.17 17.50 -8.95
CA HIS A 10 -27.22 18.51 -8.51
C HIS A 10 -26.90 19.57 -9.58
N VAL A 11 -26.56 20.77 -9.12
CA VAL A 11 -25.89 21.78 -9.96
C VAL A 11 -24.64 21.23 -10.63
N ASN A 12 -24.40 21.68 -11.87
CA ASN A 12 -23.34 21.19 -12.74
C ASN A 12 -23.53 19.71 -13.11
N ALA A 13 -24.72 19.35 -13.59
CA ALA A 13 -25.06 17.99 -13.99
C ALA A 13 -24.05 17.41 -15.01
N ASP A 14 -23.63 16.18 -14.75
CA ASP A 14 -22.85 15.31 -15.63
C ASP A 14 -23.77 14.33 -16.37
N PHE A 15 -23.22 13.37 -17.11
CA PHE A 15 -24.04 12.41 -17.84
C PHE A 15 -24.75 11.42 -16.91
N ASP A 16 -24.24 11.14 -15.71
CA ASP A 16 -24.96 10.29 -14.76
C ASP A 16 -26.21 10.98 -14.22
N ALA A 17 -26.09 12.24 -13.80
CA ALA A 17 -27.24 13.04 -13.43
C ALA A 17 -28.29 13.11 -14.55
N ILE A 18 -27.88 13.29 -15.81
CA ILE A 18 -28.78 13.35 -16.97
C ILE A 18 -29.44 11.98 -17.24
N GLY A 19 -28.65 10.92 -17.28
CA GLY A 19 -29.13 9.55 -17.48
C GLY A 19 -30.13 9.15 -16.41
N ALA A 20 -29.83 9.49 -15.15
CA ALA A 20 -30.68 9.25 -14.01
C ALA A 20 -31.99 10.06 -14.08
N MET A 21 -31.94 11.34 -14.45
CA MET A 21 -33.17 12.13 -14.61
C MET A 21 -34.09 11.56 -15.70
N LEU A 22 -33.52 11.10 -16.82
CA LEU A 22 -34.28 10.47 -17.91
C LEU A 22 -34.91 9.15 -17.44
N ALA A 23 -34.15 8.31 -16.75
CA ALA A 23 -34.64 7.04 -16.22
C ALA A 23 -35.73 7.25 -15.15
N ALA A 24 -35.57 8.26 -14.30
CA ALA A 24 -36.59 8.66 -13.34
C ALA A 24 -37.87 9.15 -14.05
N GLN A 25 -37.79 9.92 -15.13
CA GLN A 25 -38.97 10.36 -15.88
C GLN A 25 -39.80 9.19 -16.41
N LYS A 26 -39.15 8.10 -16.82
CA LYS A 26 -39.83 6.86 -17.22
C LYS A 26 -40.52 6.16 -16.04
N LEU A 27 -39.91 6.18 -14.85
CA LEU A 27 -40.51 5.64 -13.61
C LEU A 27 -41.68 6.48 -13.08
N TYR A 28 -41.68 7.79 -13.36
CA TYR A 28 -42.71 8.73 -12.92
C TYR A 28 -43.39 9.42 -14.12
N PRO A 29 -44.33 8.75 -14.81
CA PRO A 29 -45.01 9.31 -15.96
C PRO A 29 -45.68 10.66 -15.65
N GLY A 30 -45.49 11.64 -16.53
CA GLY A 30 -46.01 13.01 -16.35
C GLY A 30 -45.21 13.88 -15.39
N ALA A 31 -44.09 13.39 -14.86
CA ALA A 31 -43.16 14.23 -14.11
C ALA A 31 -42.50 15.28 -15.01
N VAL A 32 -42.15 16.41 -14.40
CA VAL A 32 -41.43 17.51 -15.05
C VAL A 32 -40.01 17.56 -14.50
N ILE A 33 -39.02 17.66 -15.39
CA ILE A 33 -37.61 17.77 -15.01
C ILE A 33 -37.20 19.23 -14.89
N ILE A 34 -36.53 19.56 -13.80
CA ILE A 34 -35.85 20.83 -13.60
C ILE A 34 -34.35 20.58 -13.80
N PHE A 35 -33.83 21.04 -14.93
CA PHE A 35 -32.42 20.89 -15.28
C PHE A 35 -31.58 21.96 -14.56
N PRO A 36 -30.62 21.57 -13.70
CA PRO A 36 -29.86 22.50 -12.88
C PRO A 36 -28.67 23.14 -13.62
N GLY A 37 -28.51 22.89 -14.92
CA GLY A 37 -27.38 23.35 -15.74
C GLY A 37 -26.16 22.43 -15.66
N SER A 38 -25.24 22.56 -16.63
CA SER A 38 -23.97 21.83 -16.67
C SER A 38 -22.79 22.77 -16.94
N GLN A 39 -21.62 22.47 -16.35
CA GLN A 39 -20.37 23.19 -16.65
C GLN A 39 -19.65 22.65 -17.88
N GLU A 40 -19.94 21.41 -18.29
CA GLU A 40 -19.33 20.79 -19.45
C GLU A 40 -19.90 21.35 -20.75
N LYS A 41 -19.04 21.94 -21.58
CA LYS A 41 -19.43 22.47 -22.89
C LYS A 41 -19.92 21.37 -23.83
N SER A 42 -19.22 20.23 -23.87
CA SER A 42 -19.56 19.02 -24.64
C SER A 42 -20.97 18.53 -24.31
N LEU A 43 -21.26 18.36 -23.03
CA LEU A 43 -22.53 17.87 -22.53
C LEU A 43 -23.67 18.86 -22.81
N ARG A 44 -23.43 20.16 -22.62
CA ARG A 44 -24.39 21.20 -23.01
C ARG A 44 -24.68 21.19 -24.51
N ASP A 45 -23.64 21.13 -25.34
CA ASP A 45 -23.80 21.16 -26.79
C ASP A 45 -24.55 19.90 -27.27
N PHE A 46 -24.21 18.73 -26.72
CA PHE A 46 -24.93 17.47 -26.95
C PHE A 46 -26.41 17.58 -26.54
N PHE A 47 -26.66 18.02 -25.30
CA PHE A 47 -28.00 18.13 -24.73
C PHE A 47 -28.89 19.10 -25.53
N ILE A 48 -28.38 20.31 -25.82
CA ILE A 48 -29.12 21.37 -26.51
C ILE A 48 -29.47 20.96 -27.95
N HIS A 49 -28.53 20.36 -28.68
CA HIS A 49 -28.69 20.14 -30.13
C HIS A 49 -29.30 18.77 -30.48
N SER A 50 -29.22 17.78 -29.59
CA SER A 50 -29.48 16.39 -29.99
C SER A 50 -30.61 15.71 -29.23
N MET A 51 -30.85 16.03 -27.96
CA MET A 51 -31.69 15.16 -27.10
C MET A 51 -32.69 15.90 -26.20
N SER A 52 -32.79 17.23 -26.29
CA SER A 52 -33.71 18.03 -25.46
C SER A 52 -35.17 17.59 -25.56
N TYR A 53 -35.60 17.08 -26.71
CA TYR A 53 -36.97 16.57 -26.93
C TYR A 53 -37.31 15.31 -26.13
N LEU A 54 -36.32 14.57 -25.62
CA LEU A 54 -36.55 13.37 -24.79
C LEU A 54 -37.00 13.74 -23.36
N PHE A 55 -36.82 14.99 -22.96
CA PHE A 55 -37.06 15.44 -21.59
C PHE A 55 -38.28 16.35 -21.53
N ASN A 56 -39.20 16.06 -20.61
CA ASN A 56 -40.31 16.93 -20.26
C ASN A 56 -39.81 18.02 -19.29
N MET A 57 -39.02 18.97 -19.81
CA MET A 57 -38.40 20.02 -19.01
C MET A 57 -39.25 21.28 -18.90
N ALA A 58 -39.09 21.99 -17.79
CA ALA A 58 -39.57 23.35 -17.65
C ALA A 58 -38.55 24.22 -16.92
N ASP A 59 -38.58 25.52 -17.23
CA ASP A 59 -37.79 26.52 -16.50
C ASP A 59 -38.31 26.61 -15.06
N PRO A 60 -37.45 26.44 -14.03
CA PRO A 60 -37.87 26.53 -12.63
C PRO A 60 -38.51 27.88 -12.28
N THR A 61 -38.18 28.96 -13.01
CA THR A 61 -38.79 30.29 -12.80
C THR A 61 -40.19 30.41 -13.40
N ALA A 62 -40.57 29.52 -14.32
CA ALA A 62 -41.87 29.50 -15.00
C ALA A 62 -42.85 28.46 -14.42
N LEU A 63 -42.41 27.70 -13.42
CA LEU A 63 -43.17 26.65 -12.73
C LEU A 63 -43.83 27.20 -11.47
N ASP A 64 -45.12 26.89 -11.31
CA ASP A 64 -45.81 27.05 -10.04
C ASP A 64 -45.78 25.72 -9.29
N TYR A 65 -45.11 25.72 -8.13
CA TYR A 65 -44.94 24.56 -7.26
C TYR A 65 -46.15 24.29 -6.36
N SER A 66 -47.21 25.11 -6.39
CA SER A 66 -48.37 24.99 -5.51
C SER A 66 -48.99 23.58 -5.53
N GLU A 67 -49.10 22.96 -6.72
CA GLU A 67 -49.66 21.62 -6.90
C GLU A 67 -48.63 20.47 -6.79
N THR A 68 -47.35 20.76 -6.57
CA THR A 68 -46.31 19.74 -6.41
C THR A 68 -46.50 19.01 -5.08
N ASN A 69 -46.64 17.68 -5.15
CA ASN A 69 -46.75 16.81 -3.98
C ASN A 69 -45.63 15.76 -3.91
N ARG A 70 -44.80 15.64 -4.97
CA ARG A 70 -43.65 14.73 -5.00
C ARG A 70 -42.42 15.39 -5.62
N LEU A 71 -41.29 15.24 -4.94
CA LEU A 71 -39.97 15.60 -5.43
C LEU A 71 -39.12 14.33 -5.56
N VAL A 72 -38.60 14.09 -6.75
CA VAL A 72 -37.66 13.00 -7.03
C VAL A 72 -36.27 13.61 -7.20
N ILE A 73 -35.36 13.21 -6.33
CA ILE A 73 -33.97 13.67 -6.33
C ILE A 73 -33.11 12.51 -6.82
N VAL A 74 -32.34 12.75 -7.86
CA VAL A 74 -31.37 11.78 -8.37
C VAL A 74 -29.95 12.31 -8.20
N ASP A 75 -29.03 11.39 -7.93
CA ASP A 75 -27.59 11.60 -7.99
C ASP A 75 -27.03 12.65 -7.01
N THR A 76 -27.80 12.97 -5.98
CA THR A 76 -27.31 13.78 -4.87
C THR A 76 -28.20 13.67 -3.64
N ARG A 77 -27.59 13.81 -2.47
CA ARG A 77 -28.25 14.00 -1.17
C ARG A 77 -27.96 15.36 -0.54
N GLN A 78 -27.19 16.22 -1.21
CA GLN A 78 -26.73 17.48 -0.65
C GLN A 78 -27.70 18.63 -0.95
N LYS A 79 -28.31 19.19 0.11
CA LYS A 79 -29.23 20.34 0.01
C LYS A 79 -28.62 21.53 -0.74
N GLY A 80 -27.33 21.82 -0.52
CA GLY A 80 -26.64 22.93 -1.17
C GLY A 80 -26.48 22.77 -2.69
N ARG A 81 -26.63 21.56 -3.24
CA ARG A 81 -26.51 21.30 -4.67
C ARG A 81 -27.86 21.37 -5.42
N LEU A 82 -28.98 21.60 -4.72
CA LEU A 82 -30.34 21.58 -5.28
C LEU A 82 -30.97 22.97 -5.33
N THR A 83 -30.30 23.92 -5.99
CA THR A 83 -30.70 25.34 -5.98
C THR A 83 -32.04 25.60 -6.64
N GLY A 84 -32.38 24.89 -7.72
CA GLY A 84 -33.62 25.08 -8.48
C GLY A 84 -34.90 24.63 -7.77
N VAL A 85 -34.79 23.85 -6.70
CA VAL A 85 -35.92 23.28 -5.94
C VAL A 85 -35.84 23.56 -4.45
N ALA A 86 -35.03 24.55 -4.04
CA ALA A 86 -34.77 24.83 -2.63
C ALA A 86 -36.05 25.08 -1.81
N ASP A 87 -37.06 25.70 -2.41
CA ASP A 87 -38.36 25.99 -1.78
C ASP A 87 -39.17 24.71 -1.50
N LEU A 88 -39.08 23.72 -2.39
CA LEU A 88 -39.74 22.43 -2.22
C LEU A 88 -39.11 21.63 -1.08
N LEU A 89 -37.78 21.73 -0.89
CA LEU A 89 -37.08 20.99 0.17
C LEU A 89 -37.49 21.38 1.60
N ASN A 90 -38.13 22.54 1.77
CA ASN A 90 -38.59 23.02 3.07
C ASN A 90 -40.08 22.71 3.32
N ARG A 91 -40.80 22.15 2.32
CA ARG A 91 -42.21 21.81 2.43
C ARG A 91 -42.39 20.45 3.10
N GLY A 92 -43.16 20.41 4.19
CA GLY A 92 -43.47 19.18 4.92
C GLY A 92 -44.62 18.36 4.34
N ASP A 93 -45.34 18.89 3.35
CA ASP A 93 -46.53 18.29 2.74
C ASP A 93 -46.22 17.49 1.46
N ILE A 94 -44.94 17.41 1.06
CA ILE A 94 -44.51 16.68 -0.14
C ILE A 94 -43.74 15.41 0.21
N THR A 95 -43.84 14.39 -0.64
CA THR A 95 -43.00 13.19 -0.55
C THR A 95 -41.71 13.38 -1.31
N ILE A 96 -40.59 12.97 -0.71
CA ILE A 96 -39.26 13.06 -1.34
C ILE A 96 -38.76 11.64 -1.65
N ASP A 97 -38.53 11.33 -2.92
CA ASP A 97 -37.94 10.07 -3.36
C ASP A 97 -36.49 10.31 -3.77
N ILE A 98 -35.55 9.60 -3.17
CA ILE A 98 -34.11 9.75 -3.43
C ILE A 98 -33.58 8.50 -4.13
N TYR A 99 -32.80 8.71 -5.18
CA TYR A 99 -31.97 7.69 -5.85
C TYR A 99 -30.54 8.22 -5.92
N ASP A 100 -29.60 7.56 -5.27
CA ASP A 100 -28.22 8.05 -5.19
C ASP A 100 -27.27 6.87 -4.97
N HIS A 101 -26.04 6.95 -5.47
CA HIS A 101 -25.01 5.93 -5.25
C HIS A 101 -23.89 6.38 -4.29
N HIS A 102 -23.88 7.66 -3.91
CA HIS A 102 -22.89 8.23 -3.01
C HIS A 102 -22.97 7.67 -1.57
N PRO A 103 -21.85 7.54 -0.85
CA PRO A 103 -21.84 7.14 0.55
C PRO A 103 -22.50 8.22 1.43
N PRO A 104 -23.19 7.83 2.52
CA PRO A 104 -23.90 8.76 3.37
C PRO A 104 -22.96 9.73 4.10
N MET A 105 -23.28 11.02 4.04
CA MET A 105 -22.60 12.12 4.71
C MET A 105 -23.48 12.82 5.78
N PRO A 106 -22.87 13.49 6.78
CA PRO A 106 -23.60 14.30 7.74
C PRO A 106 -24.34 15.48 7.07
N GLY A 107 -25.59 15.71 7.45
CA GLY A 107 -26.39 16.85 6.95
C GLY A 107 -27.11 16.61 5.61
N GLU A 108 -27.17 15.36 5.15
CA GLU A 108 -27.91 14.96 3.95
C GLU A 108 -29.43 15.07 4.08
N ILE A 109 -30.08 15.23 2.93
CA ILE A 109 -31.55 15.21 2.81
C ILE A 109 -32.05 13.81 3.15
N ARG A 110 -33.12 13.73 3.95
CA ARG A 110 -33.84 12.47 4.21
C ARG A 110 -35.08 12.40 3.35
N GLY A 111 -35.13 11.40 2.48
CA GLY A 111 -36.29 11.11 1.64
C GLY A 111 -37.39 10.37 2.41
N THR A 112 -38.64 10.51 1.97
CA THR A 112 -39.75 9.61 2.31
C THR A 112 -39.48 8.20 1.77
N LYS A 113 -38.85 8.13 0.59
CA LYS A 113 -38.33 6.92 -0.02
C LYS A 113 -36.86 7.15 -0.37
N ASP A 114 -36.01 6.19 -0.03
CA ASP A 114 -34.58 6.25 -0.34
C ASP A 114 -34.16 4.91 -0.95
N VAL A 115 -33.71 4.96 -2.20
CA VAL A 115 -33.21 3.82 -2.97
C VAL A 115 -31.79 4.12 -3.39
N SER A 116 -30.89 4.08 -2.42
CA SER A 116 -29.46 4.16 -2.65
C SER A 116 -28.76 2.82 -2.58
N LYS A 117 -27.88 2.58 -3.55
CA LYS A 117 -27.08 1.36 -3.65
C LYS A 117 -25.63 1.75 -3.92
N PRO A 118 -24.64 1.04 -3.36
CA PRO A 118 -23.23 1.31 -3.57
C PRO A 118 -22.77 0.82 -4.95
N TYR A 119 -23.38 1.35 -6.01
CA TYR A 119 -23.08 1.03 -7.41
C TYR A 119 -22.16 2.09 -8.02
N GLY A 120 -21.66 1.80 -9.23
CA GLY A 120 -20.78 2.70 -9.96
C GLY A 120 -21.45 3.97 -10.47
N ALA A 121 -22.78 3.98 -10.62
CA ALA A 121 -23.56 5.13 -11.09
C ALA A 121 -24.99 5.11 -10.53
N THR A 122 -25.60 6.28 -10.35
CA THR A 122 -27.03 6.43 -10.00
C THR A 122 -27.91 5.91 -11.14
N THR A 123 -27.54 6.12 -12.40
CA THR A 123 -28.27 5.62 -13.56
C THR A 123 -28.40 4.08 -13.55
N THR A 124 -27.40 3.36 -13.04
CA THR A 124 -27.46 1.90 -12.87
C THR A 124 -28.64 1.48 -11.99
N ILE A 125 -28.87 2.19 -10.87
CA ILE A 125 -29.97 1.89 -9.94
C ILE A 125 -31.32 2.03 -10.65
N LEU A 126 -31.50 3.13 -11.38
CA LEU A 126 -32.75 3.42 -12.07
C LEU A 126 -32.99 2.48 -13.25
N CYS A 127 -31.95 2.13 -14.01
CA CYS A 127 -32.06 1.16 -15.10
C CYS A 127 -32.46 -0.24 -14.59
N GLU A 128 -31.91 -0.66 -13.44
CA GLU A 128 -32.32 -1.90 -12.79
C GLU A 128 -33.82 -1.89 -12.49
N LEU A 129 -34.35 -0.79 -11.94
CA LEU A 129 -35.77 -0.62 -11.64
C LEU A 129 -36.65 -0.58 -12.91
N LEU A 130 -36.20 0.06 -13.99
CA LEU A 130 -36.92 0.06 -15.27
C LEU A 130 -37.04 -1.36 -15.82
N ARG A 131 -35.93 -2.11 -15.81
CA ARG A 131 -35.87 -3.49 -16.28
C ARG A 131 -36.75 -4.42 -15.43
N GLU A 132 -36.71 -4.29 -14.11
CA GLU A 132 -37.57 -5.05 -13.19
C GLU A 132 -39.06 -4.78 -13.41
N LYS A 133 -39.41 -3.53 -13.72
CA LYS A 133 -40.79 -3.11 -14.02
C LYS A 133 -41.21 -3.34 -15.47
N GLN A 134 -40.32 -3.88 -16.30
CA GLN A 134 -40.54 -4.09 -17.73
C GLN A 134 -41.00 -2.81 -18.46
N ILE A 135 -40.44 -1.66 -18.08
CA ILE A 135 -40.69 -0.40 -18.76
C ILE A 135 -39.80 -0.35 -20.01
N GLU A 136 -40.40 -0.10 -21.17
CA GLU A 136 -39.68 -0.01 -22.43
C GLU A 136 -38.73 1.21 -22.46
N VAL A 137 -37.54 0.98 -23.01
CA VAL A 137 -36.49 1.98 -23.20
C VAL A 137 -36.16 2.02 -24.69
N THR A 138 -36.27 3.20 -25.32
CA THR A 138 -35.93 3.37 -26.74
C THR A 138 -34.40 3.38 -26.93
N PRO A 139 -33.88 3.16 -28.14
CA PRO A 139 -32.43 3.22 -28.40
C PRO A 139 -31.78 4.56 -28.02
N GLU A 140 -32.49 5.67 -28.21
CA GLU A 140 -32.03 7.01 -27.87
C GLU A 140 -31.96 7.20 -26.34
N GLU A 141 -33.02 6.78 -25.64
CA GLU A 141 -33.06 6.78 -24.16
C GLU A 141 -31.97 5.87 -23.58
N ALA A 142 -31.78 4.69 -24.17
CA ALA A 142 -30.76 3.73 -23.77
C ALA A 142 -29.35 4.31 -23.95
N THR A 143 -29.11 5.06 -25.02
CA THR A 143 -27.82 5.73 -25.26
C THR A 143 -27.54 6.78 -24.17
N VAL A 144 -28.53 7.59 -23.79
CA VAL A 144 -28.36 8.62 -22.75
C VAL A 144 -28.14 7.99 -21.37
N MET A 145 -28.88 6.94 -21.02
CA MET A 145 -28.67 6.22 -19.77
C MET A 145 -27.30 5.52 -19.75
N ALA A 146 -26.87 4.95 -20.87
CA ALA A 146 -25.57 4.29 -20.96
C ALA A 146 -24.42 5.28 -20.84
N LEU A 147 -24.55 6.50 -21.38
CA LEU A 147 -23.56 7.58 -21.19
C LEU A 147 -23.27 7.83 -19.71
N GLY A 148 -24.31 7.90 -18.88
CA GLY A 148 -24.16 8.08 -17.43
C GLY A 148 -23.38 6.96 -16.75
N ILE A 149 -23.72 5.70 -17.05
CA ILE A 149 -23.00 4.54 -16.49
C ILE A 149 -21.54 4.53 -16.97
N TYR A 150 -21.27 4.80 -18.24
CA TYR A 150 -19.90 4.79 -18.78
C TYR A 150 -19.04 5.93 -18.23
N GLU A 151 -19.60 7.13 -18.04
CA GLU A 151 -18.85 8.25 -17.48
C GLU A 151 -18.44 7.96 -16.04
N ASP A 152 -19.38 7.57 -15.19
CA ASP A 152 -19.16 7.52 -13.74
C ASP A 152 -18.39 6.28 -13.28
N THR A 153 -18.43 5.21 -14.10
CA THR A 153 -17.55 4.04 -13.94
C THR A 153 -16.16 4.23 -14.58
N GLY A 154 -15.91 5.37 -15.25
CA GLY A 154 -14.68 5.61 -15.97
C GLY A 154 -14.43 4.59 -17.08
N ASN A 155 -15.43 4.31 -17.90
CA ASN A 155 -15.47 3.20 -18.85
C ASN A 155 -15.19 1.85 -18.17
N PHE A 156 -15.82 1.61 -17.01
CA PHE A 156 -15.67 0.41 -16.18
C PHE A 156 -14.26 0.17 -15.63
N THR A 157 -13.43 1.20 -15.52
CA THR A 157 -12.06 1.07 -15.01
C THR A 157 -11.91 1.55 -13.57
N TYR A 158 -12.90 2.26 -13.02
CA TYR A 158 -12.85 2.74 -11.64
C TYR A 158 -13.14 1.62 -10.64
N SER A 159 -12.53 1.68 -9.47
CA SER A 159 -12.73 0.70 -8.39
C SER A 159 -14.15 0.73 -7.79
N SER A 160 -14.90 1.81 -8.03
CA SER A 160 -16.33 1.92 -7.70
C SER A 160 -17.24 1.09 -8.61
N THR A 161 -16.74 0.61 -9.76
CA THR A 161 -17.52 -0.19 -10.71
C THR A 161 -17.93 -1.52 -10.09
N THR A 162 -19.21 -1.87 -10.22
CA THR A 162 -19.81 -3.09 -9.67
C THR A 162 -20.36 -4.01 -10.78
N PRO A 163 -20.67 -5.29 -10.47
CA PRO A 163 -21.33 -6.17 -11.43
C PRO A 163 -22.67 -5.63 -11.95
N ALA A 164 -23.40 -4.85 -11.15
CA ALA A 164 -24.67 -4.28 -11.55
C ALA A 164 -24.51 -3.30 -12.72
N ASP A 165 -23.42 -2.52 -12.73
CA ASP A 165 -23.12 -1.55 -13.80
C ASP A 165 -22.94 -2.26 -15.14
N PHE A 166 -22.21 -3.38 -15.17
CA PHE A 166 -22.06 -4.19 -16.37
C PHE A 166 -23.38 -4.79 -16.86
N ILE A 167 -24.22 -5.28 -15.93
CA ILE A 167 -25.52 -5.88 -16.28
C ILE A 167 -26.44 -4.82 -16.89
N GLN A 168 -26.54 -3.64 -16.26
CA GLN A 168 -27.41 -2.57 -16.78
C GLN A 168 -26.85 -1.96 -18.06
N ALA A 169 -25.54 -1.75 -18.19
CA ALA A 169 -24.95 -1.31 -19.44
C ALA A 169 -25.20 -2.32 -20.58
N GLY A 170 -25.04 -3.63 -20.30
CA GLY A 170 -25.37 -4.69 -21.26
C GLY A 170 -26.84 -4.69 -21.67
N TYR A 171 -27.75 -4.45 -20.71
CA TYR A 171 -29.18 -4.27 -21.00
C TYR A 171 -29.43 -3.07 -21.91
N LEU A 172 -28.87 -1.90 -21.61
CA LEU A 172 -29.04 -0.70 -22.44
C LEU A 172 -28.48 -0.88 -23.86
N VAL A 173 -27.34 -1.56 -23.99
CA VAL A 173 -26.81 -1.95 -25.31
C VAL A 173 -27.76 -2.88 -26.03
N SER A 174 -28.40 -3.84 -25.33
CA SER A 174 -29.43 -4.70 -25.91
C SER A 174 -30.69 -3.94 -26.35
N CYS A 175 -30.98 -2.80 -25.72
CA CYS A 175 -32.04 -1.86 -26.14
C CYS A 175 -31.62 -0.94 -27.30
N GLY A 176 -30.39 -1.05 -27.81
CA GLY A 176 -29.91 -0.29 -28.95
C GLY A 176 -29.06 0.94 -28.61
N ALA A 177 -28.50 1.03 -27.39
CA ALA A 177 -27.59 2.12 -27.04
C ALA A 177 -26.38 2.20 -28.01
N SER A 178 -26.10 3.40 -28.51
CA SER A 178 -25.00 3.64 -29.47
C SER A 178 -23.65 3.76 -28.77
N LEU A 179 -22.86 2.68 -28.81
CA LEU A 179 -21.48 2.67 -28.30
C LEU A 179 -20.58 3.71 -29.00
N ASN A 180 -20.83 4.01 -30.27
CA ASN A 180 -20.07 5.04 -30.99
C ASN A 180 -20.33 6.44 -30.41
N THR A 181 -21.60 6.74 -30.09
CA THR A 181 -21.96 8.01 -29.43
C THR A 181 -21.34 8.10 -28.04
N ILE A 182 -21.37 6.99 -27.29
CA ILE A 182 -20.78 6.90 -25.96
C ILE A 182 -19.26 7.13 -26.01
N ALA A 183 -18.56 6.44 -26.90
CA ALA A 183 -17.12 6.58 -27.07
C ALA A 183 -16.73 8.03 -27.43
N ASN A 184 -17.46 8.67 -28.34
CA ASN A 184 -17.16 10.04 -28.77
C ASN A 184 -17.38 11.10 -27.69
N LEU A 185 -18.26 10.85 -26.71
CA LEU A 185 -18.62 11.83 -25.69
C LEU A 185 -17.90 11.60 -24.35
N VAL A 186 -17.73 10.33 -23.96
CA VAL A 186 -17.07 9.97 -22.69
C VAL A 186 -15.54 9.99 -22.84
N VAL A 187 -15.01 9.65 -24.02
CA VAL A 187 -13.56 9.69 -24.24
C VAL A 187 -13.13 11.13 -24.51
N LYS A 188 -12.62 11.80 -23.48
CA LYS A 188 -11.95 13.09 -23.63
C LYS A 188 -10.61 12.92 -24.34
N GLU A 189 -10.65 12.99 -25.66
CA GLU A 189 -9.46 13.14 -26.49
C GLU A 189 -8.73 14.43 -26.15
N MET A 190 -7.40 14.38 -26.15
CA MET A 190 -6.59 15.58 -25.92
C MET A 190 -6.63 16.46 -27.15
N LYS A 191 -6.93 17.75 -26.96
CA LYS A 191 -6.73 18.74 -28.02
C LYS A 191 -5.24 18.94 -28.26
N THR A 192 -4.86 19.34 -29.48
CA THR A 192 -3.48 19.62 -29.86
C THR A 192 -2.78 20.57 -28.87
N GLU A 193 -3.48 21.60 -28.40
CA GLU A 193 -2.96 22.54 -27.41
C GLU A 193 -2.66 21.85 -26.06
N GLN A 194 -3.51 20.94 -25.60
CA GLN A 194 -3.27 20.18 -24.37
C GLN A 194 -2.09 19.22 -24.50
N VAL A 195 -1.84 18.69 -25.70
CA VAL A 195 -0.66 17.85 -25.98
C VAL A 195 0.62 18.68 -25.88
N THR A 196 0.61 19.92 -26.37
CA THR A 196 1.73 20.85 -26.21
C THR A 196 2.06 21.07 -24.73
N TRP A 197 1.07 21.42 -23.92
CA TRP A 197 1.28 21.65 -22.48
C TRP A 197 1.68 20.39 -21.72
N LEU A 198 1.15 19.23 -22.11
CA LEU A 198 1.57 17.95 -21.57
C LEU A 198 3.07 17.71 -21.84
N ASN A 199 3.52 17.93 -23.07
CA ASN A 199 4.91 17.79 -23.45
C ASN A 199 5.82 18.77 -22.70
N GLU A 200 5.41 20.04 -22.55
CA GLU A 200 6.18 21.02 -21.78
C GLU A 200 6.30 20.64 -20.30
N LEU A 201 5.20 20.24 -19.65
CA LEU A 201 5.23 19.79 -18.26
C LEU A 201 6.12 18.55 -18.07
N LEU A 202 6.14 17.62 -19.02
CA LEU A 202 7.01 16.44 -18.96
C LEU A 202 8.50 16.80 -19.13
N ASN A 203 8.82 17.71 -20.05
CA ASN A 203 10.21 18.11 -20.30
C ASN A 203 10.79 18.92 -19.14
N GLU A 204 9.98 19.75 -18.48
CA GLU A 204 10.38 20.56 -17.32
C GLU A 204 10.18 19.83 -15.98
N MET A 205 9.88 18.53 -16.01
CA MET A 205 9.68 17.75 -14.79
C MET A 205 11.02 17.47 -14.12
N THR A 206 11.15 17.97 -12.89
CA THR A 206 12.24 17.66 -11.98
C THR A 206 11.77 16.67 -10.92
N VAL A 207 12.73 15.95 -10.31
CA VAL A 207 12.44 15.01 -9.23
C VAL A 207 13.25 15.40 -8.00
N HIS A 208 12.53 15.62 -6.91
CA HIS A 208 13.08 15.92 -5.60
C HIS A 208 12.90 14.70 -4.71
N HIS A 209 13.99 14.20 -4.13
CA HIS A 209 13.93 13.09 -3.18
C HIS A 209 13.89 13.65 -1.77
N ILE A 210 12.70 13.62 -1.16
CA ILE A 210 12.46 14.14 0.17
C ILE A 210 12.09 12.96 1.06
N ASN A 211 12.97 12.60 2.00
CA ASN A 211 12.80 11.44 2.90
C ASN A 211 12.48 10.12 2.20
N GLY A 212 13.04 9.92 1.00
CA GLY A 212 12.87 8.70 0.21
C GLY A 212 11.60 8.67 -0.64
N ILE A 213 10.77 9.71 -0.57
CA ILE A 213 9.64 9.93 -1.47
C ILE A 213 10.13 10.71 -2.68
N ALA A 214 9.84 10.21 -3.87
CA ALA A 214 10.12 10.89 -5.13
C ALA A 214 8.99 11.89 -5.43
N VAL A 215 9.21 13.16 -5.10
CA VAL A 215 8.29 14.25 -5.41
C VAL A 215 8.64 14.83 -6.77
N HIS A 216 7.74 14.69 -7.73
CA HIS A 216 7.91 15.23 -9.07
C HIS A 216 7.32 16.65 -9.11
N LEU A 217 8.03 17.58 -9.73
CA LEU A 217 7.65 18.98 -9.83
C LEU A 217 7.87 19.46 -11.26
N SER A 218 6.86 20.07 -11.87
CA SER A 218 7.02 20.78 -13.14
C SER A 218 6.69 22.25 -12.96
N THR A 219 7.63 23.13 -13.27
CA THR A 219 7.46 24.59 -13.20
C THR A 219 7.51 25.17 -14.61
N ILE A 220 6.40 25.73 -15.11
CA ILE A 220 6.34 26.30 -16.47
C ILE A 220 5.65 27.67 -16.48
N SER A 221 5.87 28.44 -17.55
CA SER A 221 5.16 29.69 -17.81
C SER A 221 4.42 29.61 -19.14
N SER A 222 3.13 29.94 -19.14
CA SER A 222 2.31 30.03 -20.34
C SER A 222 1.89 31.47 -20.64
N PRO A 223 2.05 31.95 -21.89
CA PRO A 223 1.50 33.24 -22.34
C PRO A 223 -0.03 33.21 -22.47
N SER A 224 -0.66 32.04 -22.55
CA SER A 224 -2.11 31.86 -22.69
C SER A 224 -2.72 31.08 -21.51
N TYR A 225 -4.04 31.16 -21.37
CA TYR A 225 -4.75 30.38 -20.37
C TYR A 225 -4.90 28.92 -20.83
N ILE A 226 -4.14 28.01 -20.23
CA ILE A 226 -4.28 26.56 -20.32
C ILE A 226 -5.64 26.13 -19.77
N THR A 227 -6.52 25.70 -20.67
CA THR A 227 -7.83 25.16 -20.30
C THR A 227 -7.68 23.73 -19.76
N ASP A 228 -8.32 23.45 -18.63
CA ASP A 228 -8.36 22.13 -17.99
C ASP A 228 -6.97 21.54 -17.68
N LEU A 229 -6.11 22.35 -17.06
CA LEU A 229 -4.77 21.93 -16.60
C LEU A 229 -4.84 20.68 -15.70
N ALA A 230 -5.89 20.55 -14.87
CA ALA A 230 -6.07 19.42 -13.98
C ALA A 230 -6.15 18.07 -14.71
N SER A 231 -6.84 18.02 -15.86
CA SER A 231 -6.89 16.81 -16.69
C SER A 231 -5.52 16.44 -17.27
N ILE A 232 -4.72 17.43 -17.65
CA ILE A 232 -3.37 17.25 -18.18
C ILE A 232 -2.47 16.66 -17.08
N VAL A 233 -2.49 17.25 -15.88
CA VAL A 233 -1.76 16.74 -14.71
C VAL A 233 -2.16 15.29 -14.40
N GLN A 234 -3.45 14.97 -14.42
CA GLN A 234 -3.93 13.60 -14.17
C GLN A 234 -3.45 12.60 -15.23
N LYS A 235 -3.40 13.00 -16.51
CA LYS A 235 -2.85 12.16 -17.59
C LYS A 235 -1.35 11.91 -17.38
N ILE A 236 -0.57 12.94 -17.04
CA ILE A 236 0.87 12.80 -16.73
C ILE A 236 1.09 11.82 -15.58
N VAL A 237 0.37 11.98 -14.47
CA VAL A 237 0.47 11.11 -13.29
C VAL A 237 0.17 9.64 -13.62
N ARG A 238 -0.81 9.40 -14.50
CA ARG A 238 -1.15 8.05 -14.99
C ARG A 238 -0.10 7.51 -15.95
N MET A 239 0.38 8.34 -16.88
CA MET A 239 1.33 7.95 -17.93
C MET A 239 2.70 7.60 -17.36
N GLU A 240 3.25 8.45 -16.49
CA GLU A 240 4.57 8.27 -15.87
C GLU A 240 4.50 7.46 -14.55
N ASN A 241 3.29 7.08 -14.13
CA ASN A 241 3.02 6.38 -12.88
C ASN A 241 3.67 7.07 -11.66
N LEU A 242 3.35 8.35 -11.49
CA LEU A 242 3.91 9.20 -10.44
C LEU A 242 3.14 9.03 -9.13
N ASP A 243 3.88 8.92 -8.02
CA ASP A 243 3.29 8.81 -6.67
C ASP A 243 2.87 10.19 -6.13
N VAL A 244 3.74 11.19 -6.28
CA VAL A 244 3.50 12.58 -5.88
C VAL A 244 3.94 13.50 -7.00
N PHE A 245 3.03 14.35 -7.48
CA PHE A 245 3.29 15.28 -8.57
C PHE A 245 2.69 16.65 -8.28
N PHE A 246 3.50 17.69 -8.46
CA PHE A 246 3.10 19.09 -8.40
C PHE A 246 3.36 19.76 -9.74
N THR A 247 2.46 20.62 -10.17
CA THR A 247 2.69 21.54 -11.28
C THR A 247 2.53 22.97 -10.79
N VAL A 248 3.49 23.83 -11.10
CA VAL A 248 3.46 25.27 -10.80
C VAL A 248 3.48 26.01 -12.13
N VAL A 249 2.34 26.60 -12.51
CA VAL A 249 2.15 27.17 -13.85
C VAL A 249 1.81 28.66 -13.74
N LEU A 250 2.67 29.52 -14.28
CA LEU A 250 2.38 30.95 -14.42
C LEU A 250 1.52 31.17 -15.66
N MET A 251 0.36 31.81 -15.48
CA MET A 251 -0.61 32.09 -16.55
C MET A 251 -1.01 33.56 -16.44
N GLY A 252 -0.42 34.40 -17.28
CA GLY A 252 -0.53 35.86 -17.12
C GLY A 252 0.16 36.34 -15.83
N THR A 253 -0.60 36.89 -14.88
CA THR A 253 -0.09 37.38 -13.58
C THR A 253 -0.31 36.42 -12.42
N LYS A 254 -0.94 35.26 -12.66
CA LYS A 254 -1.34 34.31 -11.62
C LYS A 254 -0.61 32.99 -11.75
N ILE A 255 -0.12 32.46 -10.64
CA ILE A 255 0.48 31.14 -10.58
C ILE A 255 -0.57 30.15 -10.10
N ASN A 256 -0.81 29.10 -10.87
CA ASN A 256 -1.69 28.00 -10.51
C ASN A 256 -0.84 26.81 -10.07
N ILE A 257 -1.13 26.27 -8.89
CA ILE A 257 -0.51 25.06 -8.37
C ILE A 257 -1.55 23.94 -8.43
N ILE A 258 -1.21 22.81 -9.05
CA ILE A 258 -2.03 21.59 -9.01
C ILE A 258 -1.18 20.46 -8.46
N ALA A 259 -1.74 19.72 -7.51
CA ALA A 259 -1.08 18.60 -6.87
C ALA A 259 -1.90 17.32 -7.01
N ARG A 260 -1.20 16.20 -7.21
CA ARG A 260 -1.75 14.85 -7.18
C ARG A 260 -0.85 13.96 -6.35
N ASN A 261 -1.48 13.13 -5.55
CA ASN A 261 -0.83 12.20 -4.65
C ASN A 261 -1.56 10.86 -4.64
N ARG A 262 -0.79 9.77 -4.59
CA ARG A 262 -1.28 8.39 -4.50
C ARG A 262 -0.84 7.67 -3.23
N ILE A 263 0.02 8.30 -2.42
CA ILE A 263 0.62 7.67 -1.25
C ILE A 263 0.03 8.31 0.04
N PRO A 264 -0.48 7.52 0.99
CA PRO A 264 -1.10 8.03 2.23
C PRO A 264 -0.21 8.96 3.05
N GLU A 265 1.10 8.84 2.87
CA GLU A 265 2.13 9.57 3.57
C GLU A 265 2.13 11.09 3.27
N VAL A 266 1.55 11.52 2.14
CA VAL A 266 1.52 12.93 1.73
C VAL A 266 0.08 13.46 1.74
N ASP A 267 -0.15 14.62 2.37
CA ASP A 267 -1.43 15.33 2.28
C ASP A 267 -1.27 16.60 1.44
N VAL A 268 -1.59 16.51 0.14
CA VAL A 268 -1.45 17.65 -0.77
C VAL A 268 -2.51 18.73 -0.52
N GLY A 269 -3.66 18.37 0.05
CA GLY A 269 -4.71 19.31 0.43
C GLY A 269 -4.23 20.26 1.51
N LYS A 270 -3.69 19.69 2.60
CA LYS A 270 -3.11 20.44 3.71
C LYS A 270 -1.90 21.28 3.28
N LEU A 271 -1.04 20.75 2.41
CA LEU A 271 0.10 21.48 1.86
C LEU A 271 -0.34 22.73 1.09
N LEU A 272 -1.36 22.61 0.23
CA LEU A 272 -1.81 23.72 -0.61
C LEU A 272 -2.67 24.75 0.12
N THR A 273 -3.17 24.46 1.33
CA THR A 273 -3.79 25.48 2.20
C THR A 273 -2.82 26.60 2.56
N GLU A 274 -1.51 26.30 2.71
CA GLU A 274 -0.46 27.32 2.96
C GLU A 274 -0.29 28.29 1.79
N PHE A 275 -0.73 27.90 0.59
CA PHE A 275 -0.76 28.73 -0.61
C PHE A 275 -2.13 29.39 -0.86
N GLY A 276 -3.04 29.36 0.12
CA GLY A 276 -4.40 29.87 -0.02
C GLY A 276 -5.31 29.00 -0.89
N GLY A 277 -4.91 27.75 -1.15
CA GLY A 277 -5.69 26.76 -1.88
C GLY A 277 -6.38 25.75 -0.97
N GLY A 278 -6.68 24.58 -1.53
CA GLY A 278 -7.30 23.47 -0.81
C GLY A 278 -7.63 22.29 -1.72
N GLY A 279 -8.20 21.25 -1.12
CA GLY A 279 -8.58 20.01 -1.80
C GLY A 279 -8.57 18.82 -0.85
N HIS A 280 -8.42 17.63 -1.42
CA HIS A 280 -8.28 16.37 -0.69
C HIS A 280 -6.81 15.98 -0.55
N SER A 281 -6.52 15.02 0.32
CA SER A 281 -5.16 14.49 0.56
C SER A 281 -4.47 13.92 -0.69
N TYR A 282 -5.26 13.50 -1.69
CA TYR A 282 -4.80 12.93 -2.96
C TYR A 282 -4.85 13.91 -4.15
N ALA A 283 -5.58 15.03 -4.04
CA ALA A 283 -5.77 15.98 -5.13
C ALA A 283 -6.13 17.37 -4.60
N ALA A 284 -5.33 18.37 -4.94
CA ALA A 284 -5.54 19.74 -4.47
C ALA A 284 -5.10 20.77 -5.51
N SER A 285 -5.52 22.02 -5.30
CA SER A 285 -5.07 23.15 -6.12
C SER A 285 -4.97 24.44 -5.31
N ALA A 286 -4.11 25.36 -5.75
CA ALA A 286 -3.96 26.70 -5.19
C ALA A 286 -3.73 27.74 -6.29
N LYS A 287 -4.07 29.00 -6.00
CA LYS A 287 -3.77 30.15 -6.85
C LYS A 287 -2.98 31.17 -6.05
N VAL A 288 -1.82 31.53 -6.57
CA VAL A 288 -0.89 32.47 -5.94
C VAL A 288 -0.75 33.70 -6.82
N GLU A 289 -0.83 34.87 -6.20
CA GLU A 289 -0.64 36.17 -6.84
C GLU A 289 0.54 36.88 -6.18
N ASN A 290 1.17 37.83 -6.89
CA ASN A 290 2.26 38.67 -6.38
C ASN A 290 3.54 37.91 -5.96
N GLN A 291 3.79 36.73 -6.53
CA GLN A 291 5.01 35.97 -6.35
C GLN A 291 5.56 35.52 -7.70
N THR A 292 6.86 35.28 -7.77
CA THR A 292 7.52 34.72 -8.95
C THR A 292 7.51 33.19 -8.90
N LEU A 293 7.64 32.52 -10.06
CA LEU A 293 7.73 31.06 -10.13
C LEU A 293 8.81 30.48 -9.19
N PRO A 294 10.06 31.02 -9.16
CA PRO A 294 11.08 30.53 -8.24
C PRO A 294 10.73 30.69 -6.75
N GLN A 295 10.01 31.76 -6.37
CA GLN A 295 9.58 31.96 -4.98
C GLN A 295 8.56 30.91 -4.56
N VAL A 296 7.59 30.61 -5.43
CA VAL A 296 6.57 29.60 -5.17
C VAL A 296 7.19 28.20 -5.11
N GLU A 297 8.08 27.88 -6.04
CA GLU A 297 8.81 26.61 -6.08
C GLU A 297 9.64 26.38 -4.81
N LEU A 298 10.47 27.36 -4.42
CA LEU A 298 11.31 27.26 -3.22
C LEU A 298 10.46 27.08 -1.96
N ARG A 299 9.38 27.87 -1.81
CA ARG A 299 8.45 27.75 -0.69
C ARG A 299 7.75 26.39 -0.66
N LEU A 300 7.41 25.84 -1.82
CA LEU A 300 6.77 24.52 -1.93
C LEU A 300 7.72 23.42 -1.47
N LEU A 301 8.98 23.46 -1.91
CA LEU A 301 10.02 22.52 -1.50
C LEU A 301 10.34 22.59 0.00
N GLU A 302 10.37 23.80 0.58
CA GLU A 302 10.54 23.98 2.03
C GLU A 302 9.36 23.36 2.82
N LEU A 303 8.13 23.59 2.37
CA LEU A 303 6.94 23.04 2.99
C LEU A 303 6.90 21.51 2.91
N LEU A 304 7.25 20.96 1.75
CA LEU A 304 7.36 19.52 1.53
C LEU A 304 8.43 18.92 2.45
N THR A 305 9.61 19.53 2.54
CA THR A 305 10.68 19.06 3.42
C THR A 305 10.22 19.06 4.88
N ARG A 306 9.55 20.12 5.34
CA ARG A 306 9.06 20.24 6.71
C ARG A 306 7.98 19.21 7.05
N GLN A 307 6.98 19.01 6.18
CA GLN A 307 5.84 18.13 6.46
C GLN A 307 6.14 16.65 6.20
N LEU A 308 6.95 16.33 5.19
CA LEU A 308 7.33 14.94 4.87
C LEU A 308 8.35 14.33 5.85
N THR A 309 8.87 15.12 6.79
CA THR A 309 9.76 14.59 7.85
C THR A 309 8.99 13.73 8.86
N SER A 310 7.65 13.79 8.89
CA SER A 310 6.80 13.18 9.92
C SER A 310 6.31 11.73 9.65
N ILE A 311 6.86 10.98 8.68
CA ILE A 311 6.20 9.73 8.21
C ILE A 311 6.96 8.45 8.61
N GLN A 312 6.45 7.77 9.65
CA GLN A 312 6.61 6.35 10.07
C GLN A 312 7.93 5.61 9.78
N VAL A 313 9.08 6.28 9.96
CA VAL A 313 10.41 5.67 9.91
C VAL A 313 10.62 4.67 11.06
N THR A 314 9.99 4.92 12.21
CA THR A 314 10.11 4.10 13.42
C THR A 314 9.70 2.64 13.22
N LYS A 315 8.55 2.36 12.59
CA LYS A 315 8.09 0.99 12.36
C LYS A 315 8.99 0.20 11.42
N LYS A 316 9.60 0.88 10.44
CA LYS A 316 10.51 0.26 9.46
C LYS A 316 11.89 -0.02 10.06
N LEU A 317 12.35 0.81 10.99
CA LEU A 317 13.63 0.67 11.68
C LEU A 317 13.59 -0.35 12.83
N MET A 318 12.47 -0.45 13.53
CA MET A 318 12.42 -1.21 14.78
C MET A 318 12.44 -2.72 14.56
N SER A 319 13.17 -3.43 15.43
CA SER A 319 13.02 -4.86 15.61
C SER A 319 11.87 -5.14 16.57
N SER A 320 10.91 -5.99 16.16
CA SER A 320 9.77 -6.41 16.98
C SER A 320 9.58 -7.94 16.90
N PRO A 321 9.19 -8.60 18.00
CA PRO A 321 9.09 -8.06 19.36
C PRO A 321 10.48 -7.76 19.97
N ALA A 322 10.54 -6.79 20.88
CA ALA A 322 11.78 -6.49 21.60
C ALA A 322 12.12 -7.62 22.58
N ILE A 323 13.39 -8.04 22.60
CA ILE A 323 13.89 -8.99 23.60
C ILE A 323 14.05 -8.25 24.94
N THR A 324 13.41 -8.76 25.98
CA THR A 324 13.41 -8.18 27.34
C THR A 324 13.90 -9.18 28.38
N ILE A 325 14.32 -8.67 29.54
CA ILE A 325 14.59 -9.46 30.75
C ILE A 325 13.89 -8.82 31.95
N ASP A 326 13.40 -9.65 32.87
CA ASP A 326 12.97 -9.17 34.19
C ASP A 326 14.17 -8.57 34.94
N ALA A 327 14.05 -7.32 35.35
CA ALA A 327 15.09 -6.55 36.02
C ALA A 327 15.55 -7.20 37.35
N ALA A 328 14.71 -8.02 37.99
CA ALA A 328 15.07 -8.75 39.20
C ALA A 328 15.98 -9.97 38.94
N ARG A 329 16.10 -10.43 37.68
CA ARG A 329 16.92 -11.61 37.35
C ARG A 329 18.43 -11.33 37.44
N PRO A 330 19.26 -12.36 37.64
CA PRO A 330 20.71 -12.21 37.67
C PRO A 330 21.33 -11.76 36.33
N CYS A 331 22.41 -11.00 36.37
CA CYS A 331 23.17 -10.60 35.18
C CYS A 331 23.73 -11.77 34.37
N GLU A 332 23.96 -12.93 34.98
CA GLU A 332 24.28 -14.18 34.26
C GLU A 332 23.19 -14.61 33.29
N ASP A 333 21.92 -14.38 33.64
CA ASP A 333 20.81 -14.68 32.74
C ASP A 333 20.74 -13.66 31.61
N ALA A 334 21.04 -12.38 31.89
CA ALA A 334 21.21 -11.38 30.84
C ALA A 334 22.33 -11.77 29.85
N ALA A 335 23.44 -12.32 30.35
CA ALA A 335 24.54 -12.78 29.49
C ALA A 335 24.12 -13.95 28.57
N LYS A 336 23.36 -14.91 29.13
CA LYS A 336 22.82 -16.03 28.36
C LYS A 336 21.87 -15.53 27.28
N LEU A 337 20.95 -14.60 27.61
CA LEU A 337 20.03 -13.99 26.65
C LEU A 337 20.79 -13.22 25.56
N MET A 338 21.75 -12.36 25.94
CA MET A 338 22.54 -11.59 24.97
C MET A 338 23.33 -12.49 24.01
N THR A 339 23.88 -13.58 24.53
CA THR A 339 24.56 -14.58 23.70
C THR A 339 23.58 -15.32 22.81
N ARG A 340 22.43 -15.72 23.36
CA ARG A 340 21.36 -16.45 22.67
C ARG A 340 20.75 -15.69 21.51
N TYR A 341 20.41 -14.42 21.71
CA TYR A 341 19.80 -13.56 20.69
C TYR A 341 20.86 -12.79 19.88
N ASN A 342 22.15 -12.97 20.19
CA ASN A 342 23.27 -12.24 19.59
C ASN A 342 23.06 -10.70 19.60
N ILE A 343 22.59 -10.18 20.73
CA ILE A 343 22.29 -8.75 20.92
C ILE A 343 23.32 -8.11 21.84
N ASN A 344 23.60 -6.82 21.60
CA ASN A 344 24.57 -6.05 22.38
C ASN A 344 23.93 -5.21 23.50
N SER A 345 22.60 -5.10 23.48
CA SER A 345 21.79 -4.38 24.47
C SER A 345 20.53 -5.19 24.73
N LEU A 346 20.09 -5.21 25.98
CA LEU A 346 18.90 -5.94 26.42
C LEU A 346 18.03 -4.99 27.25
N LEU A 347 16.74 -4.91 26.91
CA LEU A 347 15.80 -4.07 27.65
C LEU A 347 15.39 -4.79 28.95
N ALA A 348 15.33 -4.05 30.05
CA ALA A 348 14.90 -4.54 31.34
C ALA A 348 13.48 -4.06 31.63
N VAL A 349 12.65 -4.98 32.12
CA VAL A 349 11.26 -4.72 32.49
C VAL A 349 10.99 -5.22 33.90
N ASP A 350 9.99 -4.66 34.56
CA ASP A 350 9.46 -5.21 35.81
C ASP A 350 8.69 -6.51 35.51
N GLY A 351 9.09 -7.62 36.16
CA GLY A 351 8.49 -8.93 35.90
C GLY A 351 6.99 -9.05 36.26
N ALA A 352 6.45 -8.19 37.12
CA ALA A 352 5.05 -8.24 37.55
C ALA A 352 4.13 -7.36 36.68
N THR A 353 4.62 -6.19 36.27
CA THR A 353 3.83 -5.17 35.56
C THR A 353 4.15 -5.09 34.07
N GLY A 354 5.31 -5.63 33.64
CA GLY A 354 5.82 -5.49 32.27
C GLY A 354 6.29 -4.07 31.95
N ALA A 355 6.40 -3.19 32.95
CA ALA A 355 6.81 -1.81 32.78
C ALA A 355 8.31 -1.73 32.44
N TYR A 356 8.66 -0.85 31.51
CA TYR A 356 10.06 -0.62 31.14
C TYR A 356 10.85 0.06 32.27
N GLU A 357 11.98 -0.52 32.67
CA GLU A 357 12.85 0.02 33.72
C GLU A 357 14.17 0.61 33.19
N GLY A 358 14.65 0.14 32.03
CA GLY A 358 15.92 0.59 31.46
C GLY A 358 16.53 -0.43 30.51
N TYR A 359 17.81 -0.31 30.21
CA TYR A 359 18.52 -1.32 29.42
C TYR A 359 19.92 -1.61 29.98
N ILE A 360 20.44 -2.80 29.72
CA ILE A 360 21.80 -3.21 30.06
C ILE A 360 22.57 -3.58 28.79
N THR A 361 23.88 -3.32 28.76
CA THR A 361 24.73 -3.61 27.59
C THR A 361 25.61 -4.83 27.81
N ARG A 362 25.96 -5.50 26.72
CA ARG A 362 26.86 -6.66 26.72
C ARG A 362 28.20 -6.37 27.39
N GLN A 363 28.75 -5.17 27.17
CA GLN A 363 30.00 -4.74 27.79
C GLN A 363 29.91 -4.67 29.32
N VAL A 364 28.77 -4.23 29.86
CA VAL A 364 28.53 -4.20 31.32
C VAL A 364 28.42 -5.63 31.84
N VAL A 365 27.61 -6.47 31.18
CA VAL A 365 27.40 -7.86 31.58
C VAL A 365 28.70 -8.68 31.55
N GLU A 366 29.52 -8.55 30.51
CA GLU A 366 30.81 -9.24 30.40
C GLU A 366 31.80 -8.81 31.49
N LYS A 367 31.82 -7.51 31.85
CA LYS A 367 32.61 -7.03 32.99
C LYS A 367 32.11 -7.61 34.32
N LEU A 368 30.80 -7.66 34.52
CA LEU A 368 30.23 -8.27 35.72
C LEU A 368 30.59 -9.75 35.84
N GLN A 369 30.56 -10.49 34.73
CA GLN A 369 31.03 -11.88 34.72
C GLN A 369 32.52 -12.00 35.05
N PHE A 370 33.36 -11.17 34.43
CA PHE A 370 34.80 -11.14 34.71
C PHE A 370 35.11 -10.88 36.19
N HIS A 371 34.36 -9.97 36.82
CA HIS A 371 34.47 -9.66 38.25
C HIS A 371 33.71 -10.63 39.17
N LYS A 372 33.13 -11.72 38.63
CA LYS A 372 32.32 -12.70 39.38
C LYS A 372 31.08 -12.11 40.08
N LEU A 373 30.56 -11.01 39.55
CA LEU A 373 29.33 -10.32 39.99
C LEU A 373 28.09 -10.75 39.19
N GLY A 374 28.18 -11.82 38.42
CA GLY A 374 27.10 -12.31 37.55
C GLY A 374 25.79 -12.67 38.28
N LYS A 375 25.85 -12.95 39.60
CA LYS A 375 24.67 -13.25 40.43
C LYS A 375 23.86 -12.03 40.86
N GLN A 376 24.40 -10.82 40.69
CA GLN A 376 23.69 -9.59 41.04
C GLN A 376 22.51 -9.36 40.10
N ALA A 377 21.48 -8.66 40.58
CA ALA A 377 20.29 -8.38 39.79
C ALA A 377 20.60 -7.39 38.66
N VAL A 378 19.92 -7.56 37.52
CA VAL A 378 20.05 -6.67 36.36
C VAL A 378 19.71 -5.22 36.71
N ARG A 379 18.68 -4.99 37.54
CA ARG A 379 18.23 -3.66 37.99
C ARG A 379 19.34 -2.78 38.59
N GLU A 380 20.37 -3.38 39.19
CA GLU A 380 21.48 -2.62 39.79
C GLU A 380 22.45 -2.03 38.74
N TYR A 381 22.39 -2.50 37.49
CA TYR A 381 23.35 -2.15 36.44
C TYR A 381 22.71 -1.71 35.12
N ILE A 382 21.39 -1.47 35.12
CA ILE A 382 20.71 -0.88 33.97
C ILE A 382 20.98 0.62 33.87
N ASN A 383 20.87 1.13 32.66
CA ASN A 383 20.68 2.55 32.42
C ASN A 383 19.17 2.83 32.44
N SER A 384 18.70 3.43 33.54
CA SER A 384 17.28 3.78 33.77
C SER A 384 16.84 5.08 33.10
N GLU A 385 17.77 5.96 32.75
CA GLU A 385 17.50 7.28 32.13
C GLU A 385 17.50 7.22 30.60
N ALA A 386 17.24 6.03 30.04
CA ALA A 386 17.19 5.83 28.61
C ALA A 386 16.02 6.59 27.98
N MET A 387 16.32 7.39 26.96
CA MET A 387 15.33 8.02 26.11
C MET A 387 14.51 6.96 25.37
N ARG A 388 13.28 7.31 24.99
CA ARG A 388 12.30 6.45 24.30
C ARG A 388 11.62 7.21 23.17
N VAL A 389 11.03 6.51 22.21
CA VAL A 389 10.27 7.11 21.09
C VAL A 389 8.89 6.47 20.94
N ALA A 390 7.96 7.24 20.39
CA ALA A 390 6.65 6.76 20.00
C ALA A 390 6.69 6.09 18.61
N PRO A 391 5.70 5.26 18.23
CA PRO A 391 5.72 4.51 16.96
C PRO A 391 5.61 5.40 15.71
N ASP A 392 5.21 6.65 15.89
CA ASP A 392 5.08 7.70 14.89
C ASP A 392 6.26 8.69 14.88
N ALA A 393 7.29 8.46 15.72
CA ALA A 393 8.47 9.31 15.77
C ALA A 393 9.19 9.40 14.42
N ASP A 394 9.76 10.58 14.14
CA ASP A 394 10.49 10.85 12.92
C ASP A 394 11.97 10.44 13.00
N LEU A 395 12.65 10.43 11.84
CA LEU A 395 14.05 10.04 11.76
C LEU A 395 14.96 10.98 12.55
N LYS A 396 14.64 12.28 12.57
CA LYS A 396 15.45 13.29 13.24
C LYS A 396 15.44 13.09 14.76
N GLU A 397 14.27 12.82 15.34
CA GLU A 397 14.11 12.47 16.75
C GLU A 397 14.90 11.20 17.10
N ILE A 398 14.89 10.19 16.22
CA ILE A 398 15.68 8.96 16.39
C ILE A 398 17.18 9.27 16.32
N GLU A 399 17.63 10.08 15.36
CA GLU A 399 19.02 10.50 15.19
C GLU A 399 19.54 11.29 16.39
N GLU A 400 18.81 12.30 16.85
CA GLU A 400 19.14 13.10 18.03
C GLU A 400 19.33 12.18 19.26
N LYS A 401 18.39 11.26 19.48
CA LYS A 401 18.44 10.35 20.64
C LYS A 401 19.53 9.29 20.55
N ILE A 402 19.87 8.78 19.37
CA ILE A 402 20.90 7.74 19.22
C ILE A 402 22.32 8.36 19.10
N ILE A 403 22.46 9.43 18.34
CA ILE A 403 23.75 10.04 17.99
C ILE A 403 24.15 11.08 19.03
N GLU A 404 23.32 12.08 19.29
CA GLU A 404 23.66 13.21 20.18
C GLU A 404 23.66 12.77 21.65
N ALA A 405 22.58 12.10 22.07
CA ALA A 405 22.51 11.52 23.42
C ALA A 405 23.35 10.24 23.59
N LYS A 406 24.08 9.81 22.54
CA LYS A 406 24.99 8.64 22.52
C LYS A 406 24.33 7.34 23.01
N GLN A 407 23.01 7.23 22.88
CA GLN A 407 22.27 6.07 23.34
C GLN A 407 22.38 4.93 22.32
N ARG A 408 22.74 3.73 22.79
CA ARG A 408 22.99 2.59 21.88
C ARG A 408 21.71 1.92 21.37
N VAL A 409 20.61 2.08 22.12
CA VAL A 409 19.36 1.36 21.92
C VAL A 409 18.20 2.28 22.31
N LEU A 410 17.16 2.33 21.49
CA LEU A 410 16.02 3.21 21.66
C LEU A 410 14.73 2.38 21.72
N PRO A 411 14.09 2.25 22.90
CA PRO A 411 12.83 1.56 23.02
C PRO A 411 11.72 2.32 22.30
N VAL A 412 10.95 1.60 21.48
CA VAL A 412 9.71 2.11 20.87
C VAL A 412 8.56 1.74 21.77
N MET A 413 7.85 2.74 22.29
CA MET A 413 6.80 2.55 23.29
C MET A 413 5.46 3.12 22.84
N GLU A 414 4.38 2.40 23.10
CA GLU A 414 3.00 2.86 22.91
C GLU A 414 2.18 2.46 24.12
N ASN A 415 1.39 3.38 24.68
CA ASN A 415 0.52 3.12 25.84
C ASN A 415 1.23 2.44 27.02
N GLY A 416 2.51 2.80 27.27
CA GLY A 416 3.32 2.24 28.36
C GLY A 416 3.91 0.85 28.11
N ARG A 417 3.68 0.26 26.93
CA ARG A 417 4.25 -1.04 26.53
C ARG A 417 5.36 -0.87 25.50
N ILE A 418 6.32 -1.78 25.52
CA ILE A 418 7.39 -1.84 24.51
C ILE A 418 6.82 -2.54 23.28
N LEU A 419 6.78 -1.83 22.15
CA LEU A 419 6.40 -2.41 20.86
C LEU A 419 7.61 -2.99 20.11
N GLY A 420 8.78 -2.38 20.29
CA GLY A 420 9.98 -2.74 19.55
C GLY A 420 11.20 -1.98 20.05
N VAL A 421 12.30 -2.16 19.35
CA VAL A 421 13.58 -1.54 19.70
C VAL A 421 14.35 -1.14 18.45
N ILE A 422 14.93 0.06 18.46
CA ILE A 422 15.80 0.57 17.40
C ILE A 422 17.23 0.62 17.93
N THR A 423 18.17 -0.02 17.25
CA THR A 423 19.59 0.06 17.61
C THR A 423 20.33 1.06 16.74
N ARG A 424 21.52 1.49 17.19
CA ARG A 424 22.42 2.30 16.36
C ARG A 424 22.77 1.61 15.04
N THR A 425 22.84 0.28 15.01
CA THR A 425 23.09 -0.48 13.78
C THR A 425 21.90 -0.35 12.83
N ASP A 426 20.67 -0.45 13.32
CA ASP A 426 19.46 -0.30 12.49
C ASP A 426 19.40 1.10 11.85
N LEU A 427 19.71 2.14 12.64
CA LEU A 427 19.81 3.51 12.12
C LEU A 427 20.90 3.64 11.05
N LEU A 428 22.10 3.11 11.29
CA LEU A 428 23.20 3.19 10.33
C LEU A 428 22.92 2.39 9.05
N ASP A 429 22.35 1.20 9.16
CA ASP A 429 21.97 0.37 8.02
C ASP A 429 20.91 1.10 7.18
N TYR A 430 19.92 1.72 7.82
CA TYR A 430 18.93 2.56 7.15
C TYR A 430 19.58 3.76 6.45
N LEU A 431 20.47 4.50 7.12
CA LEU A 431 21.16 5.64 6.52
C LEU A 431 22.08 5.23 5.37
N VAL A 432 22.72 4.07 5.45
CA VAL A 432 23.59 3.55 4.36
C VAL A 432 22.76 3.06 3.19
N GLU A 433 21.64 2.38 3.42
CA GLU A 433 20.69 2.01 2.36
C GLU A 433 20.10 3.24 1.70
N HIS A 434 19.65 4.22 2.48
CA HIS A 434 19.09 5.47 2.01
C HIS A 434 20.11 6.29 1.20
N ASN A 435 21.34 6.44 1.72
CA ASN A 435 22.42 7.10 0.98
C ASN A 435 22.87 6.31 -0.26
N ARG A 436 22.79 4.98 -0.25
CA ARG A 436 23.03 4.18 -1.46
C ARG A 436 21.91 4.33 -2.47
N GLU A 437 20.66 4.50 -2.05
CA GLU A 437 19.54 4.82 -2.94
C GLU A 437 19.73 6.22 -3.55
N ILE A 438 20.13 7.21 -2.75
CA ILE A 438 20.48 8.57 -3.21
C ILE A 438 21.68 8.52 -4.17
N ALA A 439 22.79 7.88 -3.80
CA ALA A 439 23.98 7.75 -4.66
C ALA A 439 23.72 6.89 -5.92
N ARG A 440 22.77 5.95 -5.87
CA ARG A 440 22.28 5.21 -7.05
C ARG A 440 21.37 6.09 -7.90
N ALA A 441 20.58 6.99 -7.32
CA ALA A 441 19.79 7.98 -8.02
C ALA A 441 20.69 9.01 -8.73
N GLU A 442 21.76 9.47 -8.08
CA GLU A 442 22.76 10.35 -8.70
C GLU A 442 23.55 9.64 -9.81
N LYS A 443 23.95 8.38 -9.63
CA LYS A 443 24.61 7.59 -10.69
C LYS A 443 23.67 7.21 -11.86
N ARG A 444 22.35 7.26 -11.68
CA ARG A 444 21.37 7.01 -12.76
C ARG A 444 21.33 8.14 -13.81
N MET A 445 21.92 9.30 -13.53
CA MET A 445 22.05 10.37 -14.53
C MET A 445 23.07 10.07 -15.63
N VAL A 446 23.95 9.07 -15.48
CA VAL A 446 25.04 8.82 -16.46
C VAL A 446 25.02 7.43 -17.11
N ASN A 447 24.28 6.44 -16.60
CA ASN A 447 23.96 5.23 -17.38
C ASN A 447 22.80 4.45 -16.74
N ARG A 448 21.74 4.21 -17.52
CA ARG A 448 20.66 3.24 -17.19
C ARG A 448 21.30 1.84 -17.11
N PRO A 449 21.10 1.06 -16.02
CA PRO A 449 19.86 0.32 -15.85
C PRO A 449 19.30 0.22 -14.41
N ASN A 450 18.00 -0.07 -14.37
CA ASN A 450 17.10 -0.33 -13.25
C ASN A 450 17.70 -0.89 -11.94
N THR A 451 17.34 -0.26 -10.82
CA THR A 451 17.27 -0.92 -9.50
C THR A 451 16.07 -0.37 -8.71
N LYS A 452 14.86 -0.64 -9.21
CA LYS A 452 13.63 -0.58 -8.40
C LYS A 452 13.70 -1.71 -7.36
N LYS A 453 12.94 -1.62 -6.25
CA LYS A 453 12.57 -2.79 -5.44
C LYS A 453 12.21 -3.92 -6.43
N LYS A 454 12.93 -5.04 -6.38
CA LYS A 454 12.77 -6.10 -7.38
C LYS A 454 11.45 -6.81 -7.11
N PHE A 455 10.36 -6.29 -7.65
CA PHE A 455 9.13 -7.05 -7.80
C PHE A 455 9.42 -8.17 -8.81
N VAL A 456 9.52 -9.38 -8.30
CA VAL A 456 9.78 -10.58 -9.10
C VAL A 456 8.47 -11.24 -9.53
N ARG A 457 7.35 -10.49 -9.55
CA ARG A 457 6.05 -10.95 -10.06
C ARG A 457 6.17 -11.55 -11.45
N HIS A 458 6.90 -10.88 -12.35
CA HIS A 458 7.14 -11.39 -13.69
C HIS A 458 7.89 -12.75 -13.69
N LEU A 459 8.80 -13.00 -12.73
CA LEU A 459 9.50 -14.28 -12.63
C LEU A 459 8.55 -15.36 -12.11
N LEU A 460 7.70 -15.02 -11.13
CA LEU A 460 6.67 -15.93 -10.63
C LEU A 460 5.69 -16.31 -11.74
N GLU A 461 5.28 -15.36 -12.57
CA GLU A 461 4.32 -15.60 -13.66
C GLU A 461 4.95 -16.34 -14.86
N GLN A 462 6.23 -16.10 -15.16
CA GLN A 462 6.89 -16.71 -16.31
C GLN A 462 7.50 -18.09 -16.04
N ARG A 463 7.91 -18.35 -14.80
CA ARG A 463 8.70 -19.55 -14.44
C ARG A 463 7.97 -20.55 -13.57
N LEU A 464 6.84 -20.18 -12.98
CA LEU A 464 5.99 -21.12 -12.26
C LEU A 464 4.92 -21.69 -13.18
N ASP A 465 4.52 -22.92 -12.93
CA ASP A 465 3.30 -23.45 -13.50
C ASP A 465 2.07 -22.77 -12.85
N ASP A 466 0.93 -22.81 -13.55
CA ASP A 466 -0.32 -22.19 -13.09
C ASP A 466 -0.75 -22.71 -11.71
N ARG A 467 -0.41 -23.97 -11.43
CA ARG A 467 -0.73 -24.64 -10.18
C ARG A 467 0.01 -24.00 -8.99
N ILE A 468 1.33 -23.90 -9.06
CA ILE A 468 2.16 -23.31 -7.99
C ILE A 468 1.87 -21.82 -7.88
N ALA A 469 1.68 -21.11 -9.00
CA ALA A 469 1.31 -19.70 -8.99
C ALA A 469 -0.02 -19.44 -8.28
N SER A 470 -1.04 -20.26 -8.53
CA SER A 470 -2.34 -20.17 -7.82
C SER A 470 -2.18 -20.50 -6.34
N LEU A 471 -1.45 -21.57 -6.02
CA LEU A 471 -1.18 -21.99 -4.65
C LEU A 471 -0.54 -20.87 -3.81
N LEU A 472 0.48 -20.19 -4.35
CA LEU A 472 1.15 -19.10 -3.64
C LEU A 472 0.21 -17.91 -3.37
N LYS A 473 -0.67 -17.58 -4.33
CA LYS A 473 -1.70 -16.55 -4.15
C LYS A 473 -2.71 -16.96 -3.07
N ASP A 474 -3.17 -18.20 -3.08
CA ASP A 474 -4.13 -18.72 -2.09
C ASP A 474 -3.54 -18.74 -0.67
N ILE A 475 -2.25 -19.08 -0.54
CA ILE A 475 -1.51 -19.02 0.72
C ILE A 475 -1.46 -17.57 1.23
N GLY A 476 -1.19 -16.60 0.35
CA GLY A 476 -1.21 -15.17 0.67
C GLY A 476 -2.57 -14.68 1.17
N VAL A 477 -3.66 -15.04 0.48
CA VAL A 477 -5.04 -14.69 0.89
C VAL A 477 -5.37 -15.33 2.25
N THR A 478 -4.98 -16.58 2.46
CA THR A 478 -5.23 -17.28 3.73
C THR A 478 -4.46 -16.65 4.89
N ALA A 479 -3.27 -16.11 4.65
CA ALA A 479 -2.51 -15.41 5.69
C ALA A 479 -3.14 -14.06 6.04
N LEU A 480 -3.68 -13.35 5.03
CA LEU A 480 -4.45 -12.12 5.23
C LEU A 480 -5.68 -12.36 6.12
N ASP A 481 -6.42 -13.46 5.92
CA ASP A 481 -7.57 -13.83 6.78
C ASP A 481 -7.19 -13.96 8.27
N LEU A 482 -5.94 -14.35 8.54
CA LEU A 482 -5.41 -14.56 9.89
C LEU A 482 -4.60 -13.36 10.41
N GLY A 483 -4.43 -12.30 9.61
CA GLY A 483 -3.58 -11.15 9.94
C GLY A 483 -2.10 -11.51 10.11
N LEU A 484 -1.61 -12.49 9.35
CA LEU A 484 -0.23 -12.99 9.40
C LEU A 484 0.55 -12.59 8.15
N GLU A 485 1.86 -12.37 8.31
CA GLU A 485 2.79 -12.20 7.18
C GLU A 485 3.34 -13.56 6.74
N VAL A 486 3.37 -13.81 5.42
CA VAL A 486 3.79 -15.09 4.86
C VAL A 486 4.70 -14.93 3.65
N TYR A 487 5.71 -15.79 3.61
CA TYR A 487 6.83 -15.71 2.68
C TYR A 487 7.13 -17.07 2.08
N VAL A 488 7.48 -17.11 0.79
CA VAL A 488 8.19 -18.27 0.22
C VAL A 488 9.69 -17.99 0.31
N VAL A 489 10.48 -18.98 0.71
CA VAL A 489 11.87 -18.75 1.14
C VAL A 489 12.85 -19.79 0.60
N GLY A 490 14.15 -19.50 0.71
CA GLY A 490 15.19 -20.52 0.61
C GLY A 490 15.43 -21.07 -0.78
N GLY A 491 15.37 -22.41 -0.90
CA GLY A 491 15.70 -23.12 -2.13
C GLY A 491 14.79 -22.71 -3.29
N PHE A 492 13.50 -22.57 -3.00
CA PHE A 492 12.50 -22.09 -3.95
C PHE A 492 12.93 -20.77 -4.62
N VAL A 493 13.25 -19.76 -3.81
CA VAL A 493 13.54 -18.41 -4.32
C VAL A 493 14.85 -18.39 -5.07
N ARG A 494 15.86 -19.11 -4.57
CA ARG A 494 17.15 -19.28 -5.25
C ARG A 494 16.98 -19.93 -6.62
N ASP A 495 16.25 -21.04 -6.68
CA ASP A 495 16.11 -21.83 -7.91
C ASP A 495 15.23 -21.10 -8.93
N LEU A 496 14.20 -20.38 -8.47
CA LEU A 496 13.43 -19.43 -9.28
C LEU A 496 14.35 -18.35 -9.90
N MET A 497 15.30 -17.79 -9.14
CA MET A 497 16.24 -16.79 -9.64
C MET A 497 17.27 -17.38 -10.62
N LEU A 498 17.66 -18.64 -10.43
CA LEU A 498 18.61 -19.35 -11.28
C LEU A 498 17.99 -20.01 -12.51
N ASP A 499 16.68 -19.86 -12.72
CA ASP A 499 15.93 -20.49 -13.82
C ASP A 499 16.01 -22.02 -13.80
N ARG A 500 15.83 -22.60 -12.61
CA ARG A 500 15.88 -24.04 -12.39
C ARG A 500 14.49 -24.58 -12.03
N PRO A 501 14.21 -25.86 -12.30
CA PRO A 501 12.98 -26.50 -11.86
C PRO A 501 12.81 -26.36 -10.36
N ILE A 502 11.58 -26.07 -9.94
CA ILE A 502 11.22 -25.94 -8.54
C ILE A 502 10.73 -27.31 -8.07
N GLU A 503 11.46 -27.87 -7.10
CA GLU A 503 11.19 -29.20 -6.55
C GLU A 503 10.28 -29.12 -5.31
N ASP A 504 10.53 -28.14 -4.44
CA ASP A 504 9.88 -28.01 -3.14
C ASP A 504 9.36 -26.58 -2.91
N VAL A 505 8.22 -26.43 -2.22
CA VAL A 505 7.64 -25.15 -1.83
C VAL A 505 7.78 -24.96 -0.31
N ASP A 506 8.77 -24.16 0.06
CA ASP A 506 9.07 -23.81 1.46
C ASP A 506 8.41 -22.48 1.83
N VAL A 507 7.44 -22.53 2.74
CA VAL A 507 6.69 -21.37 3.22
C VAL A 507 7.06 -21.07 4.68
N VAL A 508 7.34 -19.80 4.97
CA VAL A 508 7.58 -19.30 6.31
C VAL A 508 6.51 -18.28 6.68
N VAL A 509 5.89 -18.47 7.85
CA VAL A 509 4.87 -17.60 8.43
C VAL A 509 5.45 -16.86 9.63
N GLU A 510 5.36 -15.52 9.66
CA GLU A 510 5.65 -14.76 10.88
C GLU A 510 4.50 -14.88 11.87
N GLY A 511 4.56 -15.93 12.70
CA GLY A 511 3.49 -16.29 13.63
C GLY A 511 3.47 -17.80 13.88
N ASP A 512 2.29 -18.34 14.18
CA ASP A 512 2.08 -19.79 14.34
C ASP A 512 1.81 -20.45 12.97
N GLY A 513 2.86 -21.02 12.38
CA GLY A 513 2.79 -21.76 11.13
C GLY A 513 1.98 -23.05 11.22
N ILE A 514 1.86 -23.67 12.40
CA ILE A 514 1.02 -24.86 12.59
C ILE A 514 -0.45 -24.47 12.58
N ALA A 515 -0.82 -23.38 13.26
CA ALA A 515 -2.17 -22.84 13.22
C ALA A 515 -2.55 -22.43 11.79
N PHE A 516 -1.65 -21.73 11.09
CA PHE A 516 -1.81 -21.38 9.68
C PHE A 516 -2.07 -22.62 8.81
N ALA A 517 -1.21 -23.64 8.90
CA ALA A 517 -1.34 -24.85 8.09
C ALA A 517 -2.65 -25.60 8.35
N LYS A 518 -3.09 -25.71 9.61
CA LYS A 518 -4.38 -26.31 9.98
C LYS A 518 -5.56 -25.52 9.41
N TYR A 519 -5.50 -24.20 9.48
CA TYR A 519 -6.55 -23.33 8.94
C TYR A 519 -6.64 -23.46 7.41
N TYR A 520 -5.50 -23.37 6.72
CA TYR A 520 -5.41 -23.56 5.27
C TYR A 520 -5.98 -24.91 4.85
N ALA A 521 -5.58 -26.00 5.52
CA ALA A 521 -6.04 -27.33 5.17
C ALA A 521 -7.53 -27.55 5.40
N LYS A 522 -8.11 -26.95 6.44
CA LYS A 522 -9.56 -26.98 6.67
C LYS A 522 -10.33 -26.25 5.55
N LYS A 523 -9.81 -25.11 5.10
CA LYS A 523 -10.41 -24.29 4.03
C LYS A 523 -10.35 -24.99 2.66
N HIS A 524 -9.27 -25.71 2.38
CA HIS A 524 -8.98 -26.31 1.08
C HIS A 524 -9.08 -27.85 1.03
N GLY A 525 -9.60 -28.49 2.08
CA GLY A 525 -9.78 -29.95 2.12
C GLY A 525 -8.48 -30.77 2.08
N CYS A 526 -7.38 -30.22 2.58
CA CYS A 526 -6.06 -30.87 2.60
C CYS A 526 -5.79 -31.60 3.93
N ARG A 527 -4.75 -32.43 3.97
CA ARG A 527 -4.25 -33.06 5.21
C ARG A 527 -3.06 -32.29 5.75
N VAL A 528 -2.87 -32.29 7.07
CA VAL A 528 -1.71 -31.65 7.72
C VAL A 528 -1.02 -32.65 8.63
N ASN A 529 0.30 -32.76 8.48
CA ASN A 529 1.16 -33.46 9.44
C ASN A 529 1.96 -32.41 10.22
N THR A 530 1.85 -32.41 11.55
CA THR A 530 2.52 -31.41 12.40
C THR A 530 3.72 -32.00 13.12
N HIS A 531 4.82 -31.26 13.15
CA HIS A 531 6.03 -31.59 13.90
C HIS A 531 6.26 -30.55 14.99
N HIS A 532 5.58 -30.73 16.12
CA HIS A 532 5.59 -29.77 17.25
C HIS A 532 6.98 -29.47 17.82
N LYS A 533 7.94 -30.41 17.74
CA LYS A 533 9.32 -30.17 18.20
C LYS A 533 10.07 -29.11 17.39
N PHE A 534 9.68 -28.89 16.14
CA PHE A 534 10.38 -27.98 15.22
C PHE A 534 9.51 -26.81 14.76
N ASN A 535 8.27 -26.70 15.28
CA ASN A 535 7.27 -25.71 14.86
C ASN A 535 7.04 -25.67 13.34
N THR A 536 7.07 -26.85 12.71
CA THR A 536 6.81 -27.05 11.28
C THR A 536 5.55 -27.91 11.07
N ALA A 537 4.91 -27.70 9.92
CA ALA A 537 3.78 -28.47 9.45
C ALA A 537 3.95 -28.75 7.96
N VAL A 538 3.51 -29.92 7.51
CA VAL A 538 3.48 -30.30 6.09
C VAL A 538 2.03 -30.38 5.66
N ILE A 539 1.65 -29.55 4.69
CA ILE A 539 0.34 -29.61 4.04
C ILE A 539 0.45 -30.63 2.91
N VAL A 540 -0.41 -31.64 2.92
CA VAL A 540 -0.47 -32.70 1.91
C VAL A 540 -1.79 -32.57 1.14
N PHE A 541 -1.67 -32.29 -0.15
CA PHE A 541 -2.79 -32.15 -1.08
C PHE A 541 -3.35 -33.53 -1.50
N PRO A 542 -4.62 -33.60 -1.98
CA PRO A 542 -5.23 -34.86 -2.41
C PRO A 542 -4.46 -35.62 -3.50
N ASP A 543 -3.70 -34.90 -4.32
CA ASP A 543 -2.86 -35.46 -5.39
C ASP A 543 -1.43 -35.81 -4.93
N GLY A 544 -1.16 -35.71 -3.63
CA GLY A 544 0.12 -36.09 -3.01
C GLY A 544 1.19 -35.00 -3.01
N PHE A 545 0.91 -33.82 -3.58
CA PHE A 545 1.82 -32.68 -3.50
C PHE A 545 1.95 -32.17 -2.07
N LYS A 546 3.15 -31.67 -1.72
CA LYS A 546 3.48 -31.27 -0.36
C LYS A 546 3.98 -29.84 -0.32
N VAL A 547 3.53 -29.11 0.69
CA VAL A 547 4.02 -27.77 1.03
C VAL A 547 4.54 -27.80 2.45
N ASP A 548 5.79 -27.40 2.63
CA ASP A 548 6.42 -27.29 3.93
C ASP A 548 6.13 -25.90 4.49
N VAL A 549 5.49 -25.86 5.66
CA VAL A 549 5.16 -24.63 6.39
C VAL A 549 5.97 -24.60 7.67
N ALA A 550 6.79 -23.57 7.81
CA ALA A 550 7.54 -23.30 9.03
C ALA A 550 7.07 -21.99 9.67
N SER A 551 7.07 -21.97 11.01
CA SER A 551 6.99 -20.70 11.73
C SER A 551 8.35 -20.00 11.61
N ALA A 552 8.36 -18.70 11.34
CA ALA A 552 9.57 -17.89 11.42
C ALA A 552 10.13 -18.03 12.83
N ARG A 553 11.39 -18.48 12.90
CA ARG A 553 11.95 -18.95 14.17
C ARG A 553 13.39 -18.54 14.38
N LEU A 554 13.73 -18.31 15.63
CA LEU A 554 15.09 -18.21 16.10
C LEU A 554 15.57 -19.59 16.57
N GLU A 555 16.77 -19.98 16.16
CA GLU A 555 17.42 -21.22 16.61
C GLU A 555 18.55 -20.88 17.57
N TYR A 556 18.57 -21.55 18.72
CA TYR A 556 19.64 -21.45 19.70
C TYR A 556 20.28 -22.81 19.97
N TYR A 557 21.60 -22.88 19.88
CA TYR A 557 22.39 -24.08 20.16
C TYR A 557 23.00 -23.96 21.57
N THR A 558 22.66 -24.88 22.47
CA THR A 558 23.19 -24.90 23.85
C THR A 558 24.67 -25.27 23.90
N MET A 559 25.15 -26.02 22.90
CA MET A 559 26.56 -26.38 22.69
C MET A 559 26.81 -26.69 21.21
N PRO A 560 28.08 -26.64 20.74
CA PRO A 560 28.44 -27.03 19.37
C PRO A 560 27.85 -28.40 18.99
N ALA A 561 27.29 -28.51 17.78
CA ALA A 561 26.68 -29.73 17.21
C ALA A 561 25.41 -30.27 17.91
N ALA A 562 24.79 -29.53 18.85
CA ALA A 562 23.51 -29.92 19.45
C ALA A 562 22.29 -29.61 18.55
N LEU A 563 21.13 -30.21 18.83
CA LEU A 563 19.87 -29.81 18.20
C LEU A 563 19.40 -28.44 18.75
N PRO A 564 18.88 -27.52 17.91
CA PRO A 564 18.52 -26.18 18.35
C PRO A 564 17.20 -26.13 19.14
N ILE A 565 17.10 -25.16 20.05
CA ILE A 565 15.85 -24.74 20.70
C ILE A 565 15.18 -23.67 19.83
N VAL A 566 13.86 -23.77 19.63
CA VAL A 566 13.08 -22.99 18.65
C VAL A 566 12.10 -22.02 19.35
N GLU A 567 12.11 -20.73 18.97
CA GLU A 567 11.14 -19.69 19.41
C GLU A 567 10.63 -18.87 18.23
N HIS A 568 9.41 -18.29 18.31
CA HIS A 568 8.85 -17.42 17.26
C HIS A 568 9.68 -16.13 17.07
N SER A 569 9.91 -15.73 15.82
CA SER A 569 10.68 -14.52 15.48
C SER A 569 10.24 -13.90 14.16
N SER A 570 10.88 -12.79 13.75
CA SER A 570 10.70 -12.21 12.42
C SER A 570 11.43 -13.00 11.32
N ILE A 571 11.06 -12.76 10.06
CA ILE A 571 11.65 -13.32 8.84
C ILE A 571 13.13 -12.95 8.74
N LYS A 572 13.51 -11.72 9.14
CA LYS A 572 14.91 -11.29 9.17
C LYS A 572 15.74 -12.20 10.07
N MET A 573 15.22 -12.55 11.24
CA MET A 573 15.90 -13.44 12.20
C MET A 573 15.90 -14.90 11.72
N ASP A 574 14.82 -15.37 11.06
CA ASP A 574 14.78 -16.71 10.46
C ASP A 574 15.80 -16.87 9.31
N LEU A 575 15.95 -15.84 8.48
CA LEU A 575 16.92 -15.86 7.38
C LEU A 575 18.37 -15.78 7.91
N ALA A 576 18.61 -15.10 9.03
CA ALA A 576 19.95 -14.94 9.64
C ALA A 576 20.57 -16.26 10.13
N ARG A 577 19.74 -17.23 10.57
CA ARG A 577 20.21 -18.53 11.08
C ARG A 577 20.50 -19.56 9.99
N ARG A 578 20.19 -19.25 8.73
CA ARG A 578 20.38 -20.17 7.60
C ARG A 578 21.86 -20.41 7.30
N ASP A 579 22.11 -21.41 6.48
CA ASP A 579 23.45 -21.88 6.20
C ASP A 579 24.25 -20.89 5.33
N PHE A 580 23.70 -20.48 4.19
CA PHE A 580 24.40 -19.66 3.20
C PHE A 580 23.57 -18.47 2.74
N THR A 581 24.24 -17.37 2.39
CA THR A 581 23.63 -16.15 1.84
C THR A 581 22.70 -16.46 0.67
N ILE A 582 23.09 -17.34 -0.25
CA ILE A 582 22.27 -17.75 -1.40
C ILE A 582 20.91 -18.36 -1.04
N ASN A 583 20.70 -18.77 0.22
CA ASN A 583 19.46 -19.37 0.73
C ASN A 583 18.68 -18.41 1.66
N THR A 584 19.08 -17.13 1.75
CA THR A 584 18.45 -16.12 2.60
C THR A 584 17.50 -15.20 1.85
N LEU A 585 17.08 -15.59 0.65
CA LEU A 585 16.08 -14.85 -0.11
C LEU A 585 14.67 -15.26 0.33
N ALA A 586 13.79 -14.28 0.39
CA ALA A 586 12.37 -14.46 0.64
C ALA A 586 11.55 -13.67 -0.38
N ILE A 587 10.37 -14.16 -0.72
CA ILE A 587 9.38 -13.43 -1.51
C ILE A 587 8.10 -13.34 -0.69
N ALA A 588 7.61 -12.12 -0.49
CA ALA A 588 6.35 -11.89 0.20
C ALA A 588 5.16 -12.36 -0.63
N LEU A 589 4.20 -13.01 0.01
CA LEU A 589 3.03 -13.59 -0.65
C LEU A 589 1.72 -12.87 -0.27
N ASN A 590 1.73 -11.95 0.70
CA ASN A 590 0.54 -11.20 1.08
C ASN A 590 0.01 -10.36 -0.10
N PRO A 591 -1.32 -10.19 -0.30
CA PRO A 591 -1.87 -9.58 -1.52
C PRO A 591 -1.39 -8.15 -1.80
N ASP A 592 -1.18 -7.35 -0.75
CA ASP A 592 -0.71 -5.97 -0.81
C ASP A 592 0.75 -5.85 -1.29
N ASN A 593 1.58 -6.85 -0.99
CA ASN A 593 3.01 -6.84 -1.27
C ASN A 593 3.50 -8.05 -2.09
N TYR A 594 2.58 -8.82 -2.70
CA TYR A 594 2.86 -10.07 -3.40
C TYR A 594 4.01 -9.91 -4.40
N GLY A 595 4.98 -10.83 -4.38
CA GLY A 595 6.12 -10.82 -5.30
C GLY A 595 7.22 -9.82 -4.95
N THR A 596 7.19 -9.22 -3.75
CA THR A 596 8.30 -8.40 -3.24
C THR A 596 9.47 -9.30 -2.83
N LEU A 597 10.63 -9.17 -3.50
CA LEU A 597 11.85 -9.87 -3.13
C LEU A 597 12.55 -9.18 -1.94
N ILE A 598 12.82 -9.96 -0.90
CA ILE A 598 13.53 -9.54 0.32
C ILE A 598 14.93 -10.17 0.32
N ASP A 599 15.95 -9.31 0.45
CA ASP A 599 17.36 -9.71 0.50
C ASP A 599 18.13 -8.88 1.55
N TYR A 600 18.15 -9.35 2.81
CA TYR A 600 18.87 -8.68 3.90
C TYR A 600 20.38 -8.92 3.90
N PHE A 601 20.85 -10.00 3.26
CA PHE A 601 22.22 -10.49 3.40
C PHE A 601 23.05 -10.43 2.12
N GLY A 602 22.49 -9.86 1.04
CA GLY A 602 23.19 -9.69 -0.23
C GLY A 602 23.23 -10.96 -1.09
N ALA A 603 22.29 -11.87 -0.89
CA ALA A 603 22.15 -13.12 -1.61
C ALA A 603 22.08 -12.93 -3.14
N GLY A 604 21.40 -11.88 -3.60
CA GLY A 604 21.30 -11.58 -5.03
C GLY A 604 22.65 -11.23 -5.67
N ARG A 605 23.59 -10.67 -4.90
CA ARG A 605 24.97 -10.43 -5.34
C ARG A 605 25.73 -11.75 -5.41
N ASP A 606 25.65 -12.56 -4.37
CA ASP A 606 26.36 -13.84 -4.31
C ASP A 606 25.88 -14.84 -5.39
N LEU A 607 24.59 -14.82 -5.74
CA LEU A 607 24.06 -15.56 -6.90
C LEU A 607 24.67 -15.06 -8.22
N LYS A 608 24.79 -13.74 -8.40
CA LYS A 608 25.40 -13.13 -9.59
C LYS A 608 26.90 -13.46 -9.68
N ASP A 609 27.60 -13.39 -8.55
CA ASP A 609 29.03 -13.65 -8.42
C ASP A 609 29.34 -15.16 -8.35
N LYS A 610 28.31 -16.02 -8.44
CA LYS A 610 28.40 -17.49 -8.34
C LYS A 610 29.26 -17.93 -7.16
N THR A 611 29.03 -17.33 -6.00
CA THR A 611 29.84 -17.53 -4.80
C THR A 611 28.99 -18.01 -3.63
N ILE A 612 29.44 -19.06 -2.93
CA ILE A 612 28.82 -19.54 -1.69
C ILE A 612 29.50 -18.86 -0.51
N ARG A 613 28.72 -18.12 0.27
CA ARG A 613 29.17 -17.46 1.50
C ARG A 613 28.33 -17.89 2.70
N ILE A 614 29.00 -18.04 3.83
CA ILE A 614 28.38 -18.32 5.12
C ILE A 614 27.81 -17.01 5.70
N ILE A 615 26.73 -17.08 6.47
CA ILE A 615 26.12 -15.89 7.10
C ILE A 615 26.95 -15.42 8.31
N HIS A 616 27.40 -16.34 9.17
CA HIS A 616 28.16 -16.02 10.38
C HIS A 616 29.34 -16.99 10.60
N ASN A 617 30.38 -16.49 11.29
CA ASN A 617 31.67 -17.18 11.41
C ASN A 617 31.62 -18.46 12.26
N LEU A 618 30.64 -18.59 13.16
CA LEU A 618 30.46 -19.76 14.03
C LEU A 618 29.59 -20.86 13.40
N SER A 619 29.03 -20.63 12.21
CA SER A 619 28.06 -21.54 11.56
C SER A 619 28.55 -22.99 11.42
N PHE A 620 29.84 -23.21 11.10
CA PHE A 620 30.42 -24.56 11.02
C PHE A 620 30.82 -25.16 12.36
N VAL A 621 30.92 -24.35 13.41
CA VAL A 621 31.14 -24.83 14.78
C VAL A 621 29.81 -25.28 15.38
N GLU A 622 28.74 -24.51 15.13
CA GLU A 622 27.38 -24.83 15.56
C GLU A 622 26.82 -26.05 14.82
N ASP A 623 26.98 -26.10 13.49
CA ASP A 623 26.52 -27.22 12.64
C ASP A 623 27.58 -27.59 11.58
N PRO A 624 28.46 -28.56 11.88
CA PRO A 624 29.49 -29.01 10.95
C PRO A 624 28.93 -29.64 9.66
N THR A 625 27.65 -30.08 9.63
CA THR A 625 27.05 -30.68 8.43
C THR A 625 26.92 -29.67 7.27
N ARG A 626 26.89 -28.38 7.59
CA ARG A 626 26.89 -27.28 6.61
C ARG A 626 28.14 -27.30 5.73
N ILE A 627 29.26 -27.89 6.17
CA ILE A 627 30.46 -28.04 5.33
C ILE A 627 30.16 -28.95 4.13
N PHE A 628 29.51 -30.10 4.35
CA PHE A 628 29.11 -31.00 3.28
C PHE A 628 28.08 -30.33 2.35
N ARG A 629 27.16 -29.54 2.91
CA ARG A 629 26.19 -28.76 2.13
C ARG A 629 26.89 -27.70 1.26
N ALA A 630 27.92 -27.01 1.77
CA ALA A 630 28.69 -26.04 0.99
C ALA A 630 29.32 -26.69 -0.24
N ILE A 631 29.94 -27.86 -0.07
CA ILE A 631 30.55 -28.62 -1.16
C ILE A 631 29.48 -29.12 -2.14
N LYS A 632 28.37 -29.65 -1.63
CA LYS A 632 27.23 -30.10 -2.45
C LYS A 632 26.67 -28.97 -3.31
N PHE A 633 26.44 -27.78 -2.73
CA PHE A 633 25.95 -26.62 -3.47
C PHE A 633 27.00 -26.08 -4.46
N ALA A 634 28.28 -26.07 -4.10
CA ALA A 634 29.35 -25.65 -5.01
C ALA A 634 29.33 -26.51 -6.28
N ASN A 635 29.23 -27.83 -6.11
CA ASN A 635 29.17 -28.77 -7.22
C ASN A 635 27.83 -28.72 -7.98
N ARG A 636 26.68 -28.66 -7.29
CA ARG A 636 25.34 -28.64 -7.91
C ARG A 636 25.13 -27.38 -8.79
N PHE A 637 25.64 -26.23 -8.35
CA PHE A 637 25.42 -24.94 -9.00
C PHE A 637 26.62 -24.45 -9.82
N GLY A 638 27.78 -25.09 -9.72
CA GLY A 638 29.01 -24.62 -10.35
C GLY A 638 29.52 -23.31 -9.72
N PHE A 639 29.35 -23.16 -8.41
CA PHE A 639 29.71 -21.95 -7.67
C PHE A 639 31.03 -22.14 -6.94
N ASN A 640 31.76 -21.04 -6.73
CA ASN A 640 32.98 -21.03 -5.95
C ASN A 640 32.69 -20.84 -4.46
N ILE A 641 33.45 -21.49 -3.59
CA ILE A 641 33.38 -21.22 -2.15
C ILE A 641 34.16 -19.95 -1.84
N GLY A 642 33.53 -18.98 -1.18
CA GLY A 642 34.17 -17.72 -0.82
C GLY A 642 35.40 -17.91 0.06
N LYS A 643 36.40 -17.02 -0.06
CA LYS A 643 37.69 -17.12 0.66
C LYS A 643 37.55 -17.26 2.17
N VAL A 644 36.67 -16.46 2.79
CA VAL A 644 36.39 -16.52 4.23
C VAL A 644 35.74 -17.85 4.60
N THR A 645 34.73 -18.28 3.85
CA THR A 645 34.05 -19.57 4.04
C THR A 645 35.02 -20.74 3.90
N SER A 646 35.91 -20.72 2.91
CA SER A 646 36.97 -21.73 2.76
C SER A 646 37.93 -21.76 3.96
N ASN A 647 38.33 -20.60 4.48
CA ASN A 647 39.17 -20.52 5.67
C ASN A 647 38.45 -21.08 6.91
N LEU A 648 37.16 -20.81 7.07
CA LEU A 648 36.36 -21.35 8.17
C LEU A 648 36.18 -22.86 8.06
N ILE A 649 35.98 -23.41 6.85
CA ILE A 649 35.97 -24.86 6.61
C ILE A 649 37.31 -25.48 7.04
N LYS A 650 38.44 -24.90 6.60
CA LYS A 650 39.78 -25.37 6.99
C LYS A 650 40.00 -25.29 8.49
N ASN A 651 39.49 -24.24 9.14
CA ASN A 651 39.59 -24.09 10.58
C ASN A 651 38.76 -25.13 11.31
N ALA A 652 37.50 -25.35 10.93
CA ALA A 652 36.61 -26.37 11.50
C ALA A 652 37.25 -27.78 11.45
N VAL A 653 37.89 -28.13 10.33
CA VAL A 653 38.66 -29.37 10.20
C VAL A 653 39.84 -29.43 11.18
N LYS A 654 40.56 -28.32 11.39
CA LYS A 654 41.70 -28.27 12.32
C LYS A 654 41.29 -28.41 13.79
N ILE A 655 40.15 -27.85 14.18
CA ILE A 655 39.64 -27.91 15.56
C ILE A 655 38.77 -29.15 15.82
N ASP A 656 38.71 -30.08 14.86
CA ASP A 656 38.06 -31.39 14.96
C ASP A 656 36.58 -31.33 15.40
N THR A 657 35.82 -30.35 14.90
CA THR A 657 34.39 -30.20 15.21
C THR A 657 33.54 -31.41 14.80
N PHE A 658 34.07 -32.28 13.95
CA PHE A 658 33.40 -33.49 13.47
C PHE A 658 33.32 -34.60 14.52
N LYS A 659 34.18 -34.61 15.56
CA LYS A 659 34.15 -35.62 16.64
C LYS A 659 32.83 -35.68 17.41
N HIS A 660 32.06 -34.60 17.40
CA HIS A 660 30.81 -34.46 18.15
C HIS A 660 29.55 -34.64 17.29
N LEU A 661 29.69 -34.94 15.99
CA LEU A 661 28.54 -35.31 15.15
C LEU A 661 28.03 -36.69 15.60
N SER A 662 26.76 -36.74 16.01
CA SER A 662 26.05 -38.02 16.20
C SER A 662 25.32 -38.36 14.90
N GLY A 663 25.77 -39.40 14.21
CA GLY A 663 25.24 -39.81 12.91
C GLY A 663 26.19 -40.75 12.19
#